data_AF-A0A142EMQ5-F1
#
_entry.id   AF-A0A142EMQ5-F1
#
_cell.length_a   1.000
_cell.length_b   1.000
_cell.length_c   1.000
_cell.angle_alpha   90.00
_cell.angle_beta   90.00
_cell.angle_gamma   90.00
#
_symmetry.space_group_name_H-M   'P 1'
#
loop_
_entity.id
_entity.type
_entity.pdbx_description
1 polymer ?
#
loop_
_entity_poly.entity_id
_entity_poly.type
_entity_poly.pdbx_seq_one_letter_code
_entity_poly.pdbx_strand_id
1 'polypeptide(L)'
;MNENRAITYSLLAHVRNTGTLIQGPIDPFVPLIKRSLFKLNSKGILSGKSIKEIHDISNELYGIDFPLPVLKVILQQIANEVNTNETVNFQLYNDGAFALKNFFFEEFEENIQSSKREVETLEKLYIDFLKLNNVEIKEKTTILDFIDKNKISISKYLANSQPINGRDYTIEAQFVEFFRKIPDVFDIIKNIYLGSIISSYLEYKTENNNQNVELVFDTNFIISLIDLNTPESTHTCNKLIDVCRNLGYKFTVLIDTIEETKSLISKKAEHYSTSVLTKRINPEDIYNACERRKLSKNDLERIVDNIEDSLLQRDISILPNTDKYKNLAKFSKEYESYKKFRSSHYAALHDATALYYVRDKRTKRIKEFEKVNCWFVNNSISHDSEELKDSNTNNNDCQPEIIRADELLNILWLANPNLSESINSNELVEIGLSSLVAFTLNSTLPKASIIKELDDNIQKYAGDTITDKDVLLISSRISHRQLTNISDLNSLAKTNEQEFISRIKQEADKQAQEENERIQKLDQLFKKFEKQISSLDKARQELKEKKDKIEAENKNTEQVSNSKDQTISELQDRLTKIEQQRQDDIKRQLNKDRKNFINQEVSKWRQRTNYELIGWLVGFIFGIIALLWNSNWNISSAITKYKELESDFIIGNVIVVLVFIFTAITFKKWYDKNHNFSNIENYKKNIELPEHLKNEE
;
A
#
# COMPACT_ATOMS: atom_id res chain seq x y z
N MET A 1 12.65 -18.51 -14.14
CA MET A 1 12.51 -17.48 -13.08
C MET A 1 11.95 -18.10 -11.81
N ASN A 2 12.10 -17.47 -10.64
CA ASN A 2 11.45 -17.92 -9.40
C ASN A 2 10.03 -17.34 -9.36
N GLU A 3 8.99 -18.20 -9.33
CA GLU A 3 7.56 -17.82 -9.28
C GLU A 3 7.29 -16.77 -8.18
N ASN A 4 7.98 -16.90 -7.05
CA ASN A 4 7.94 -15.97 -5.92
C ASN A 4 8.24 -14.52 -6.31
N ARG A 5 9.12 -14.30 -7.31
CA ARG A 5 9.50 -12.95 -7.74
C ARG A 5 8.35 -12.22 -8.40
N ALA A 6 7.62 -12.87 -9.31
CA ALA A 6 6.49 -12.24 -9.98
C ALA A 6 5.32 -11.99 -9.03
N ILE A 7 5.08 -12.90 -8.09
CA ILE A 7 4.13 -12.69 -6.99
C ILE A 7 4.53 -11.44 -6.21
N THR A 8 5.83 -11.29 -5.91
CA THR A 8 6.34 -10.12 -5.20
C THR A 8 6.17 -8.83 -5.99
N TYR A 9 6.40 -8.83 -7.31
CA TYR A 9 6.14 -7.65 -8.13
C TYR A 9 4.66 -7.24 -8.11
N SER A 10 3.76 -8.20 -8.33
CA SER A 10 2.32 -7.92 -8.22
C SER A 10 1.95 -7.36 -6.84
N LEU A 11 2.53 -7.90 -5.77
CA LEU A 11 2.34 -7.40 -4.41
C LEU A 11 2.86 -5.97 -4.23
N LEU A 12 4.07 -5.65 -4.71
CA LEU A 12 4.67 -4.31 -4.60
C LEU A 12 3.81 -3.26 -5.29
N ALA A 13 3.24 -3.58 -6.46
CA ALA A 13 2.32 -2.70 -7.16
C ALA A 13 1.03 -2.48 -6.35
N HIS A 14 0.46 -3.53 -5.75
CA HIS A 14 -0.70 -3.39 -4.87
C HIS A 14 -0.40 -2.51 -3.67
N VAL A 15 0.69 -2.78 -2.93
CA VAL A 15 1.11 -1.97 -1.77
C VAL A 15 1.28 -0.50 -2.17
N ARG A 16 1.88 -0.23 -3.33
CA ARG A 16 2.08 1.14 -3.84
C ARG A 16 0.77 1.85 -4.14
N ASN A 17 -0.19 1.16 -4.74
CA ASN A 17 -1.46 1.74 -5.17
C ASN A 17 -2.49 1.87 -4.03
N THR A 18 -2.42 1.04 -2.99
CA THR A 18 -3.35 1.06 -1.84
C THR A 18 -2.81 1.78 -0.61
N GLY A 19 -1.49 2.00 -0.53
CA GLY A 19 -0.85 2.66 0.59
C GLY A 19 -1.26 4.13 0.70
N THR A 20 -2.10 4.45 1.69
CA THR A 20 -2.59 5.81 1.95
C THR A 20 -1.52 6.79 2.43
N LEU A 21 -0.30 6.32 2.74
CA LEU A 21 0.78 7.08 3.38
C LEU A 21 2.19 6.68 2.88
N ILE A 22 2.38 6.40 1.59
CA ILE A 22 3.74 6.19 1.06
C ILE A 22 4.42 7.55 0.87
N GLN A 23 5.34 7.88 1.77
CA GLN A 23 6.09 9.14 1.77
C GLN A 23 7.46 9.00 1.12
N GLY A 24 7.99 7.78 1.04
CA GLY A 24 9.31 7.48 0.49
C GLY A 24 9.34 6.23 -0.40
N PRO A 25 10.35 6.11 -1.25
CA PRO A 25 10.52 4.99 -2.18
C PRO A 25 10.84 3.64 -1.51
N ILE A 26 11.22 3.64 -0.24
CA ILE A 26 11.49 2.42 0.56
C ILE A 26 10.19 1.84 1.18
N ASP A 27 9.16 2.65 1.39
CA ASP A 27 7.95 2.25 2.10
C ASP A 27 7.22 1.05 1.47
N PRO A 28 7.16 0.87 0.13
CA PRO A 28 6.54 -0.31 -0.47
C PRO A 28 7.16 -1.64 -0.03
N PHE A 29 8.41 -1.64 0.47
CA PHE A 29 9.12 -2.82 0.93
C PHE A 29 8.93 -3.11 2.43
N VAL A 30 8.48 -2.13 3.22
CA VAL A 30 8.29 -2.28 4.67
C VAL A 30 7.36 -3.45 5.01
N PRO A 31 6.18 -3.60 4.37
CA PRO A 31 5.30 -4.74 4.64
C PRO A 31 5.92 -6.11 4.34
N LEU A 32 6.77 -6.21 3.32
CA LEU A 32 7.42 -7.46 2.94
C LEU A 32 8.38 -7.91 4.05
N ILE A 33 9.20 -6.98 4.57
CA ILE A 33 10.13 -7.29 5.66
C ILE A 33 9.39 -7.59 6.97
N LYS A 34 8.31 -6.87 7.28
CA LYS A 34 7.43 -7.19 8.42
C LYS A 34 6.94 -8.65 8.38
N ARG A 35 6.53 -9.14 7.21
CA ARG A 35 6.13 -10.54 7.02
C ARG A 35 7.31 -11.52 7.13
N SER A 36 8.52 -11.15 6.69
CA SER A 36 9.72 -11.97 6.94
C SER A 36 10.00 -12.14 8.43
N LEU A 37 9.87 -11.08 9.22
CA LEU A 37 9.98 -11.12 10.69
C LEU A 37 8.89 -12.01 11.31
N PHE A 38 7.66 -11.93 10.82
CA PHE A 38 6.58 -12.81 11.27
C PHE A 38 6.88 -14.30 10.95
N LYS A 39 7.40 -14.60 9.76
CA LYS A 39 7.78 -15.98 9.41
C LYS A 39 8.93 -16.49 10.28
N LEU A 40 9.90 -15.64 10.64
CA LEU A 40 10.94 -15.94 11.62
C LEU A 40 10.34 -16.32 12.99
N ASN A 41 9.43 -15.49 13.51
CA ASN A 41 8.71 -15.75 14.76
C ASN A 41 7.94 -17.09 14.69
N SER A 42 7.28 -17.39 13.57
CA SER A 42 6.55 -18.65 13.38
C SER A 42 7.46 -19.89 13.36
N LYS A 43 8.73 -19.72 12.99
CA LYS A 43 9.78 -20.76 13.07
C LYS A 43 10.40 -20.85 14.47
N GLY A 44 9.95 -20.05 15.44
CA GLY A 44 10.45 -20.01 16.81
C GLY A 44 11.71 -19.16 17.01
N ILE A 45 12.12 -18.37 16.01
CA ILE A 45 13.32 -17.53 16.07
C ILE A 45 12.93 -16.13 16.54
N LEU A 46 13.15 -15.85 17.83
CA LEU A 46 12.81 -14.58 18.48
C LEU A 46 14.01 -13.61 18.58
N SER A 47 15.22 -14.06 18.25
CA SER A 47 16.42 -13.22 18.23
C SER A 47 17.46 -13.82 17.30
N GLY A 48 18.20 -12.97 16.59
CA GLY A 48 19.27 -13.38 15.68
C GLY A 48 20.56 -12.60 15.94
N LYS A 49 21.69 -13.19 15.52
CA LYS A 49 23.03 -12.59 15.67
C LYS A 49 23.34 -11.59 14.55
N SER A 50 22.60 -11.65 13.44
CA SER A 50 22.85 -10.78 12.30
C SER A 50 21.58 -10.52 11.48
N ILE A 51 21.48 -9.31 10.93
CA ILE A 51 20.50 -8.92 9.89
C ILE A 51 20.52 -9.89 8.70
N LYS A 52 21.63 -10.60 8.46
CA LYS A 52 21.74 -11.62 7.42
C LYS A 52 20.67 -12.72 7.54
N GLU A 53 20.26 -13.08 8.75
CA GLU A 53 19.22 -14.10 8.95
C GLU A 53 17.86 -13.64 8.42
N ILE A 54 17.56 -12.34 8.56
CA ILE A 54 16.36 -11.73 7.98
C ILE A 54 16.49 -11.66 6.46
N HIS A 55 17.65 -11.25 5.97
CA HIS A 55 17.98 -11.18 4.54
C HIS A 55 17.77 -12.53 3.83
N ASP A 56 18.32 -13.61 4.36
CA ASP A 56 18.23 -14.95 3.77
C ASP A 56 16.75 -15.41 3.64
N ILE A 57 15.92 -15.14 4.66
CA ILE A 57 14.49 -15.48 4.65
C ILE A 57 13.69 -14.57 3.72
N SER A 58 13.99 -13.27 3.69
CA SER A 58 13.36 -12.35 2.73
C SER A 58 13.67 -12.77 1.29
N ASN A 59 14.92 -13.15 1.00
CA ASN A 59 15.32 -13.62 -0.33
C ASN A 59 14.63 -14.94 -0.71
N GLU A 60 14.47 -15.87 0.24
CA GLU A 60 13.72 -17.13 0.05
C GLU A 60 12.25 -16.86 -0.30
N LEU A 61 11.59 -15.99 0.47
CA LEU A 61 10.16 -15.69 0.34
C LEU A 61 9.82 -14.92 -0.93
N TYR A 62 10.66 -13.96 -1.31
CA TYR A 62 10.33 -12.97 -2.33
C TYR A 62 11.12 -13.10 -3.63
N GLY A 63 12.27 -13.78 -3.63
CA GLY A 63 13.10 -13.92 -4.83
C GLY A 63 13.67 -12.59 -5.37
N ILE A 64 13.70 -11.56 -4.52
CA ILE A 64 14.32 -10.25 -4.73
C ILE A 64 15.43 -10.10 -3.70
N ASP A 65 16.58 -9.56 -4.10
CA ASP A 65 17.69 -9.29 -3.18
C ASP A 65 17.48 -7.94 -2.46
N PHE A 66 17.54 -7.95 -1.13
CA PHE A 66 17.47 -6.75 -0.30
C PHE A 66 18.87 -6.41 0.24
N PRO A 67 19.62 -5.47 -0.36
CA PRO A 67 20.97 -5.17 0.11
C PRO A 67 21.00 -4.84 1.60
N LEU A 68 21.95 -5.41 2.35
CA LEU A 68 22.02 -5.26 3.81
C LEU A 68 21.92 -3.80 4.30
N PRO A 69 22.52 -2.79 3.63
CA PRO A 69 22.34 -1.39 4.03
C PRO A 69 20.89 -0.92 3.93
N VAL A 70 20.17 -1.30 2.86
CA VAL A 70 18.76 -0.94 2.64
C VAL A 70 17.88 -1.67 3.66
N LEU A 71 18.13 -2.96 3.87
CA LEU A 71 17.42 -3.75 4.87
C LEU A 71 17.58 -3.15 6.28
N LYS A 72 18.76 -2.64 6.63
CA LYS A 72 18.99 -1.95 7.91
C LYS A 72 18.11 -0.71 8.04
N VAL A 73 17.96 0.09 6.98
CA VAL A 73 17.08 1.28 6.99
C VAL A 73 15.62 0.87 7.17
N ILE A 74 15.15 -0.15 6.44
CA ILE A 74 13.78 -0.68 6.57
C ILE A 74 13.51 -1.17 8.00
N LEU A 75 14.44 -1.93 8.58
CA LEU A 75 14.31 -2.45 9.94
C LEU A 75 14.28 -1.32 10.99
N GLN A 76 15.06 -0.26 10.81
CA GLN A 76 15.00 0.91 11.69
C GLN A 76 13.64 1.62 11.60
N GLN A 77 13.09 1.76 10.39
CA GLN A 77 11.76 2.31 10.19
C GLN A 77 10.68 1.45 10.87
N ILE A 78 10.75 0.13 10.71
CA ILE A 78 9.85 -0.81 11.40
C ILE A 78 9.98 -0.68 12.92
N ALA A 79 11.21 -0.61 13.45
CA ALA A 79 11.44 -0.46 14.89
C ALA A 79 10.79 0.81 15.45
N ASN A 80 10.88 1.93 14.71
CA ASN A 80 10.24 3.18 15.11
C ASN A 80 8.71 3.12 15.05
N GLU A 81 8.15 2.32 14.13
CA GLU A 81 6.71 2.18 13.95
C GLU A 81 6.07 1.24 14.98
N VAL A 82 6.73 0.11 15.30
CA VAL A 82 6.16 -0.94 16.17
C VAL A 82 6.46 -0.76 17.65
N ASN A 83 7.48 0.04 18.00
CA ASN A 83 7.81 0.33 19.39
C ASN A 83 7.00 1.53 19.90
N THR A 84 6.50 1.40 21.12
CA THR A 84 5.81 2.49 21.83
C THR A 84 6.62 2.88 23.07
N ASN A 85 6.27 4.00 23.71
CA ASN A 85 6.93 4.45 24.94
C ASN A 85 6.87 3.40 26.08
N GLU A 86 5.89 2.50 26.04
CA GLU A 86 5.64 1.49 27.08
C GLU A 86 6.11 0.08 26.68
N THR A 87 6.23 -0.23 25.38
CA THR A 87 6.58 -1.58 24.90
C THR A 87 7.57 -1.57 23.74
N VAL A 88 8.66 -2.33 23.91
CA VAL A 88 9.63 -2.62 22.84
C VAL A 88 9.26 -3.96 22.21
N ASN A 89 8.75 -3.89 20.99
CA ASN A 89 8.31 -5.04 20.20
C ASN A 89 9.39 -5.54 19.24
N PHE A 90 10.25 -4.64 18.73
CA PHE A 90 11.38 -4.98 17.88
C PHE A 90 12.59 -4.12 18.21
N GLN A 91 13.73 -4.75 18.49
CA GLN A 91 14.97 -4.05 18.79
C GLN A 91 16.08 -4.48 17.82
N LEU A 92 16.72 -3.49 17.19
CA LEU A 92 17.88 -3.66 16.32
C LEU A 92 19.12 -3.10 17.01
N TYR A 93 20.17 -3.91 17.13
CA TYR A 93 21.43 -3.53 17.76
C TYR A 93 22.45 -3.03 16.73
N ASN A 94 23.46 -2.27 17.20
CA ASN A 94 24.46 -1.64 16.31
C ASN A 94 25.34 -2.64 15.56
N ASP A 95 25.58 -3.81 16.15
CA ASP A 95 26.31 -4.93 15.55
C ASP A 95 25.47 -5.72 14.53
N GLY A 96 24.19 -5.36 14.36
CA GLY A 96 23.25 -6.04 13.48
C GLY A 96 22.54 -7.23 14.12
N ALA A 97 22.72 -7.49 15.42
CA ALA A 97 21.85 -8.41 16.14
C ALA A 97 20.44 -7.84 16.24
N PHE A 98 19.43 -8.70 16.44
CA PHE A 98 18.05 -8.27 16.60
C PHE A 98 17.30 -9.13 17.63
N ALA A 99 16.27 -8.53 18.25
CA ALA A 99 15.34 -9.20 19.13
C ALA A 99 13.89 -8.82 18.79
N LEU A 100 13.01 -9.82 18.78
CA LEU A 100 11.60 -9.75 18.42
C LEU A 100 10.77 -10.26 19.59
N LYS A 101 9.74 -9.49 19.95
CA LYS A 101 8.62 -10.02 20.73
C LYS A 101 7.64 -10.69 19.78
N ASN A 102 6.80 -11.62 20.26
CA ASN A 102 5.77 -12.26 19.44
C ASN A 102 4.91 -11.19 18.75
N PHE A 103 5.14 -11.02 17.46
CA PHE A 103 4.51 -10.00 16.64
C PHE A 103 3.80 -10.67 15.48
N PHE A 104 2.56 -10.24 15.22
CA PHE A 104 1.67 -10.83 14.23
C PHE A 104 1.31 -9.78 13.18
N PHE A 105 1.47 -10.13 11.89
CA PHE A 105 1.17 -9.25 10.77
C PHE A 105 0.24 -9.98 9.80
N GLU A 106 -0.99 -9.49 9.65
CA GLU A 106 -2.02 -10.07 8.76
C GLU A 106 -2.33 -9.20 7.53
N GLU A 107 -1.87 -7.95 7.50
CA GLU A 107 -2.36 -6.89 6.59
C GLU A 107 -2.26 -7.20 5.08
N PHE A 108 -1.43 -8.16 4.65
CA PHE A 108 -1.19 -8.44 3.23
C PHE A 108 -1.32 -9.91 2.83
N GLU A 109 -1.74 -10.82 3.73
CA GLU A 109 -1.79 -12.25 3.38
C GLU A 109 -2.89 -12.54 2.34
N GLU A 110 -4.03 -11.86 2.41
CA GLU A 110 -5.09 -11.92 1.38
C GLU A 110 -4.56 -11.42 0.01
N ASN A 111 -3.86 -10.27 -0.01
CA ASN A 111 -3.29 -9.70 -1.22
C ASN A 111 -2.27 -10.65 -1.86
N ILE A 112 -1.41 -11.28 -1.07
CA ILE A 112 -0.41 -12.24 -1.55
C ILE A 112 -1.08 -13.45 -2.19
N GLN A 113 -2.15 -13.97 -1.59
CA GLN A 113 -2.90 -15.07 -2.18
C GLN A 113 -3.60 -14.66 -3.49
N SER A 114 -4.13 -13.43 -3.57
CA SER A 114 -4.68 -12.90 -4.82
C SER A 114 -3.61 -12.78 -5.90
N SER A 115 -2.48 -12.12 -5.59
CA SER A 115 -1.34 -11.96 -6.50
C SER A 115 -0.82 -13.31 -7.00
N LYS A 116 -0.76 -14.33 -6.12
CA LYS A 116 -0.39 -15.70 -6.51
C LYS A 116 -1.34 -16.28 -7.55
N ARG A 117 -2.66 -16.20 -7.32
CA ARG A 117 -3.67 -16.70 -8.26
C ARG A 117 -3.63 -15.97 -9.60
N GLU A 118 -3.41 -14.65 -9.58
CA GLU A 118 -3.32 -13.81 -10.78
C GLU A 118 -2.10 -14.18 -11.62
N VAL A 119 -0.92 -14.31 -11.00
CA VAL A 119 0.32 -14.73 -11.69
C VAL A 119 0.18 -16.14 -12.27
N GLU A 120 -0.36 -17.10 -11.50
CA GLU A 120 -0.62 -18.46 -12.01
C GLU A 120 -1.60 -18.48 -13.19
N THR A 121 -2.59 -17.60 -13.18
CA THR A 121 -3.57 -17.48 -14.27
C THR A 121 -2.91 -16.90 -15.53
N LEU A 122 -2.09 -15.85 -15.37
CA LEU A 122 -1.35 -15.24 -16.46
C LEU A 122 -0.40 -16.25 -17.15
N GLU A 123 0.33 -17.04 -16.36
CA GLU A 123 1.21 -18.09 -16.90
C GLU A 123 0.44 -19.17 -17.66
N LYS A 124 -0.72 -19.61 -17.14
CA LYS A 124 -1.58 -20.56 -17.85
C LYS A 124 -2.07 -20.00 -19.19
N LEU A 125 -2.45 -18.72 -19.22
CA LEU A 125 -2.84 -18.04 -20.46
C LEU A 125 -1.69 -17.96 -21.45
N TYR A 126 -0.49 -17.65 -20.98
CA TYR A 126 0.68 -17.59 -21.83
C TYR A 126 1.00 -18.97 -22.42
N ILE A 127 0.96 -20.03 -21.62
CA ILE A 127 1.15 -21.41 -22.10
C ILE A 127 0.07 -21.80 -23.13
N ASP A 128 -1.20 -21.48 -22.87
CA ASP A 128 -2.28 -21.77 -23.82
C ASP A 128 -2.11 -20.96 -25.12
N PHE A 129 -1.64 -19.71 -25.03
CA PHE A 129 -1.28 -18.89 -26.20
C PHE A 129 -0.11 -19.50 -27.00
N LEU A 130 0.93 -20.03 -26.34
CA LEU A 130 2.04 -20.71 -27.01
C LEU A 130 1.59 -21.95 -27.78
N LYS A 131 0.72 -22.78 -27.18
CA LYS A 131 0.13 -23.95 -27.85
C LYS A 131 -0.63 -23.56 -29.11
N LEU A 132 -1.36 -22.44 -29.08
CA LEU A 132 -2.09 -21.96 -30.25
C LEU A 132 -1.18 -21.52 -31.39
N ASN A 133 -0.05 -20.91 -31.06
CA ASN A 133 0.92 -20.45 -32.06
C ASN A 133 1.89 -21.58 -32.49
N ASN A 134 1.60 -22.84 -32.14
CA ASN A 134 2.43 -24.01 -32.43
C ASN A 134 3.90 -23.85 -31.98
N VAL A 135 4.12 -23.14 -30.86
CA VAL A 135 5.45 -22.92 -30.31
C VAL A 135 5.79 -24.05 -29.35
N GLU A 136 6.99 -24.62 -29.48
CA GLU A 136 7.49 -25.63 -28.55
C GLU A 136 7.64 -25.07 -27.13
N ILE A 137 6.94 -25.67 -26.17
CA ILE A 137 7.01 -25.29 -24.76
C ILE A 137 8.24 -25.95 -24.14
N LYS A 138 9.22 -25.14 -23.76
CA LYS A 138 10.36 -25.57 -22.91
C LYS A 138 10.01 -25.38 -21.44
N GLU A 139 10.61 -26.15 -20.53
CA GLU A 139 10.35 -26.11 -19.08
C GLU A 139 10.52 -24.73 -18.42
N LYS A 140 11.20 -23.77 -19.07
CA LYS A 140 11.44 -22.41 -18.56
C LYS A 140 10.72 -21.30 -19.36
N THR A 141 9.67 -21.64 -20.09
CA THR A 141 8.97 -20.63 -20.92
C THR A 141 8.01 -19.84 -20.02
N THR A 142 8.28 -18.56 -19.83
CA THR A 142 7.50 -17.64 -18.96
C THR A 142 7.44 -16.26 -19.60
N ILE A 143 6.28 -15.61 -19.50
CA ILE A 143 6.09 -14.21 -19.93
C ILE A 143 6.85 -13.23 -19.02
N LEU A 144 7.19 -13.66 -17.81
CA LEU A 144 7.78 -12.81 -16.80
C LEU A 144 9.23 -12.44 -17.12
N ASP A 145 9.97 -13.32 -17.81
CA ASP A 145 11.33 -13.03 -18.29
C ASP A 145 11.33 -11.84 -19.27
N PHE A 146 10.24 -11.63 -20.03
CA PHE A 146 10.07 -10.47 -20.89
C PHE A 146 9.83 -9.18 -20.09
N ILE A 147 9.01 -9.25 -19.03
CA ILE A 147 8.77 -8.10 -18.14
C ILE A 147 10.04 -7.71 -17.38
N ASP A 148 10.84 -8.69 -16.94
CA ASP A 148 12.13 -8.48 -16.26
C ASP A 148 13.20 -7.83 -17.18
N LYS A 149 13.04 -7.89 -18.52
CA LYS A 149 13.93 -7.18 -19.47
C LYS A 149 13.99 -5.68 -19.17
N ASN A 150 12.87 -5.07 -18.78
CA ASN A 150 12.84 -3.66 -18.43
C ASN A 150 13.59 -3.36 -17.12
N LYS A 151 13.47 -4.24 -16.13
CA LYS A 151 14.27 -4.13 -14.91
C LYS A 151 15.76 -4.14 -15.25
N ILE A 152 16.21 -5.09 -16.08
CA ILE A 152 17.61 -5.19 -16.52
C ILE A 152 18.05 -3.92 -17.24
N SER A 153 17.20 -3.34 -18.10
CA SER A 153 17.54 -2.09 -18.80
C SER A 153 17.64 -0.89 -17.85
N ILE A 154 16.79 -0.79 -16.83
CA ILE A 154 16.88 0.26 -15.80
C ILE A 154 18.14 0.04 -14.93
N SER A 155 18.37 -1.20 -14.46
CA SER A 155 19.52 -1.58 -13.64
C SER A 155 20.86 -1.28 -14.31
N LYS A 156 20.91 -1.23 -15.65
CA LYS A 156 22.09 -0.76 -16.39
C LYS A 156 22.53 0.64 -15.95
N TYR A 157 21.60 1.57 -15.72
CA TYR A 157 21.90 2.94 -15.32
C TYR A 157 22.05 3.07 -13.80
N LEU A 158 21.33 2.26 -13.02
CA LEU A 158 21.33 2.38 -11.56
C LEU A 158 22.47 1.58 -10.89
N ALA A 159 22.78 0.39 -11.41
CA ALA A 159 23.72 -0.56 -10.83
C ALA A 159 24.92 -0.87 -11.74
N ASN A 160 25.03 -0.24 -12.92
CA ASN A 160 26.03 -0.55 -13.95
C ASN A 160 26.03 -2.05 -14.35
N SER A 161 24.85 -2.70 -14.30
CA SER A 161 24.71 -4.12 -14.64
C SER A 161 24.83 -4.34 -16.15
N GLN A 162 25.38 -5.50 -16.53
CA GLN A 162 25.47 -5.88 -17.94
C GLN A 162 24.07 -6.22 -18.51
N PRO A 163 23.74 -5.76 -19.72
CA PRO A 163 22.57 -6.27 -20.42
C PRO A 163 22.77 -7.75 -20.73
N ILE A 164 21.80 -8.58 -20.36
CA ILE A 164 21.79 -10.00 -20.75
C ILE A 164 21.25 -10.07 -22.17
N ASN A 165 22.14 -10.21 -23.15
CA ASN A 165 21.75 -10.46 -24.54
C ASN A 165 21.42 -11.95 -24.76
N GLY A 166 20.44 -12.21 -25.62
CA GLY A 166 20.40 -13.50 -26.35
C GLY A 166 19.07 -14.25 -26.40
N ARG A 167 17.97 -13.75 -25.80
CA ARG A 167 16.65 -14.40 -25.93
C ARG A 167 15.72 -13.57 -26.80
N ASP A 168 15.13 -14.22 -27.80
CA ASP A 168 14.05 -13.68 -28.61
C ASP A 168 12.76 -13.66 -27.77
N TYR A 169 12.17 -12.47 -27.63
CA TYR A 169 10.95 -12.24 -26.87
C TYR A 169 9.76 -11.81 -27.75
N THR A 170 9.83 -12.10 -29.06
CA THR A 170 8.79 -11.68 -30.02
C THR A 170 7.41 -12.23 -29.67
N ILE A 171 7.34 -13.49 -29.22
CA ILE A 171 6.08 -14.15 -28.90
C ILE A 171 5.48 -13.57 -27.60
N GLU A 172 6.32 -13.28 -26.62
CA GLU A 172 5.96 -12.56 -25.40
C GLU A 172 5.40 -11.17 -25.70
N ALA A 173 6.05 -10.41 -26.59
CA ALA A 173 5.58 -9.10 -27.00
C ALA A 173 4.22 -9.17 -27.73
N GLN A 174 4.03 -10.16 -28.62
CA GLN A 174 2.74 -10.41 -29.27
C GLN A 174 1.64 -10.79 -28.28
N PHE A 175 1.97 -11.56 -27.24
CA PHE A 175 1.04 -11.89 -26.16
C PHE A 175 0.56 -10.62 -25.43
N VAL A 176 1.48 -9.73 -25.05
CA VAL A 176 1.13 -8.47 -24.36
C VAL A 176 0.28 -7.56 -25.27
N GLU A 177 0.67 -7.39 -26.53
CA GLU A 177 -0.08 -6.59 -27.51
C GLU A 177 -1.51 -7.13 -27.70
N PHE A 178 -1.64 -8.45 -27.76
CA PHE A 178 -2.93 -9.12 -27.91
C PHE A 178 -3.83 -8.91 -26.69
N PHE A 179 -3.30 -9.11 -25.49
CA PHE A 179 -4.07 -8.95 -24.24
C PHE A 179 -4.28 -7.50 -23.82
N ARG A 180 -3.63 -6.51 -24.48
CA ARG A 180 -3.89 -5.07 -24.26
C ARG A 180 -5.37 -4.71 -24.42
N LYS A 181 -6.12 -5.44 -25.24
CA LYS A 181 -7.57 -5.23 -25.46
C LYS A 181 -8.46 -5.87 -24.39
N ILE A 182 -7.89 -6.64 -23.46
CA ILE A 182 -8.60 -7.28 -22.35
C ILE A 182 -8.14 -6.65 -21.04
N PRO A 183 -8.93 -5.72 -20.46
CA PRO A 183 -8.51 -4.95 -19.29
C PRO A 183 -7.99 -5.82 -18.13
N ASP A 184 -8.71 -6.88 -17.76
CA ASP A 184 -8.37 -7.69 -16.58
C ASP A 184 -6.99 -8.36 -16.68
N VAL A 185 -6.62 -8.90 -17.85
CA VAL A 185 -5.32 -9.54 -18.05
C VAL A 185 -4.23 -8.49 -18.18
N PHE A 186 -4.54 -7.41 -18.90
CA PHE A 186 -3.59 -6.33 -19.08
C PHE A 186 -3.25 -5.66 -17.75
N ASP A 187 -4.21 -5.49 -16.85
CA ASP A 187 -3.99 -4.96 -15.50
C ASP A 187 -3.06 -5.85 -14.67
N ILE A 188 -3.14 -7.18 -14.79
CA ILE A 188 -2.18 -8.10 -14.14
C ILE A 188 -0.76 -7.86 -14.70
N ILE A 189 -0.62 -7.76 -16.02
CA ILE A 189 0.68 -7.47 -16.67
C ILE A 189 1.22 -6.11 -16.20
N LYS A 190 0.36 -5.09 -16.14
CA LYS A 190 0.70 -3.75 -15.65
C LYS A 190 1.19 -3.78 -14.20
N ASN A 191 0.51 -4.50 -13.32
CA ASN A 191 0.92 -4.63 -11.91
C ASN A 191 2.28 -5.32 -11.78
N ILE A 192 2.53 -6.39 -12.53
CA ILE A 192 3.82 -7.08 -12.49
C ILE A 192 4.94 -6.17 -13.04
N TYR A 193 4.66 -5.42 -14.11
CA TYR A 193 5.62 -4.46 -14.68
C TYR A 193 5.91 -3.29 -13.72
N LEU A 194 4.89 -2.74 -13.06
CA LEU A 194 5.07 -1.70 -12.05
C LEU A 194 5.92 -2.21 -10.88
N GLY A 195 5.63 -3.42 -10.40
CA GLY A 195 6.41 -4.06 -9.34
C GLY A 195 7.87 -4.30 -9.72
N SER A 196 8.14 -4.62 -10.99
CA SER A 196 9.52 -4.79 -11.47
C SER A 196 10.29 -3.46 -11.43
N ILE A 197 9.67 -2.35 -11.86
CA ILE A 197 10.22 -1.00 -11.75
C ILE A 197 10.47 -0.63 -10.28
N ILE A 198 9.48 -0.81 -9.41
CA ILE A 198 9.61 -0.52 -7.97
C ILE A 198 10.79 -1.30 -7.39
N SER A 199 10.93 -2.58 -7.74
CA SER A 199 12.03 -3.42 -7.26
C SER A 199 13.43 -2.91 -7.65
N SER A 200 13.56 -2.21 -8.78
CA SER A 200 14.82 -1.58 -9.20
C SER A 200 15.29 -0.50 -8.24
N TYR A 201 14.40 0.05 -7.40
CA TYR A 201 14.79 1.01 -6.36
C TYR A 201 15.75 0.41 -5.33
N LEU A 202 15.67 -0.89 -5.01
CA LEU A 202 16.57 -1.53 -4.05
C LEU A 202 18.04 -1.50 -4.51
N GLU A 203 18.26 -1.41 -5.82
CA GLU A 203 19.58 -1.30 -6.44
C GLU A 203 20.06 0.16 -6.54
N TYR A 204 19.17 1.12 -6.28
CA TYR A 204 19.39 2.55 -6.47
C TYR A 204 19.82 3.24 -5.17
N LYS A 205 20.92 4.01 -5.23
CA LYS A 205 21.35 4.88 -4.13
C LYS A 205 20.91 6.30 -4.45
N THR A 206 19.84 6.76 -3.81
CA THR A 206 19.38 8.15 -3.95
C THR A 206 20.35 9.11 -3.26
N GLU A 207 21.18 9.80 -4.05
CA GLU A 207 21.84 11.05 -3.64
C GLU A 207 21.18 12.23 -4.36
N ASN A 208 21.31 13.44 -3.81
CA ASN A 208 20.64 14.63 -4.34
C ASN A 208 20.99 14.87 -5.83
N ASN A 209 19.96 14.95 -6.69
CA ASN A 209 20.11 15.17 -8.12
C ASN A 209 20.77 16.51 -8.46
N ASN A 210 21.63 16.52 -9.48
CA ASN A 210 22.13 17.76 -10.07
C ASN A 210 20.99 18.56 -10.71
N GLN A 211 20.84 19.83 -10.32
CA GLN A 211 19.77 20.73 -10.81
C GLN A 211 20.05 21.34 -12.20
N ASN A 212 21.04 20.85 -12.97
CA ASN A 212 21.43 21.46 -14.26
C ASN A 212 21.87 20.40 -15.26
N VAL A 213 20.90 19.63 -15.75
CA VAL A 213 21.10 18.57 -16.74
C VAL A 213 20.56 19.01 -18.11
N GLU A 214 21.36 18.79 -19.15
CA GLU A 214 21.02 19.09 -20.55
C GLU A 214 20.60 17.80 -21.28
N LEU A 215 19.41 17.79 -21.88
CA LEU A 215 18.93 16.72 -22.75
C LEU A 215 19.12 17.14 -24.22
N VAL A 216 19.89 16.36 -24.95
CA VAL A 216 20.12 16.53 -26.38
C VAL A 216 19.25 15.52 -27.12
N PHE A 217 18.31 15.99 -27.94
CA PHE A 217 17.35 15.09 -28.58
C PHE A 217 17.86 14.55 -29.91
N ASP A 218 17.60 13.25 -30.15
CA ASP A 218 17.84 12.53 -31.39
C ASP A 218 16.70 12.73 -32.43
N THR A 219 16.97 12.43 -33.70
CA THR A 219 16.01 12.51 -34.82
C THR A 219 14.71 11.76 -34.52
N ASN A 220 14.79 10.53 -33.98
CA ASN A 220 13.59 9.74 -33.63
C ASN A 220 12.76 10.38 -32.49
N PHE A 221 13.40 11.10 -31.58
CA PHE A 221 12.72 11.83 -30.52
C PHE A 221 11.95 13.01 -31.12
N ILE A 222 12.56 13.75 -32.05
CA ILE A 222 11.90 14.87 -32.74
C ILE A 222 10.70 14.41 -33.56
N ILE A 223 10.84 13.33 -34.35
CA ILE A 223 9.74 12.73 -35.12
C ILE A 223 8.56 12.36 -34.22
N SER A 224 8.84 11.77 -33.04
CA SER A 224 7.81 11.42 -32.07
C SER A 224 7.16 12.68 -31.45
N LEU A 225 7.97 13.69 -31.13
CA LEU A 225 7.49 14.94 -30.51
C LEU A 225 6.53 15.74 -31.41
N ILE A 226 6.76 15.75 -32.72
CA ILE A 226 5.89 16.43 -33.71
C ILE A 226 4.70 15.56 -34.18
N ASP A 227 4.45 14.46 -33.48
CA ASP A 227 3.36 13.52 -33.72
C ASP A 227 3.42 12.87 -35.11
N LEU A 228 4.63 12.53 -35.56
CA LEU A 228 4.89 11.74 -36.77
C LEU A 228 5.35 10.30 -36.46
N ASN A 229 5.15 9.83 -35.23
CA ASN A 229 5.31 8.44 -34.80
C ASN A 229 3.97 7.89 -34.24
N THR A 230 3.97 6.87 -33.38
CA THR A 230 2.79 6.35 -32.66
C THR A 230 2.27 7.36 -31.61
N PRO A 231 0.97 7.35 -31.27
CA PRO A 231 0.43 8.23 -30.23
C PRO A 231 1.12 8.01 -28.87
N GLU A 232 1.47 6.76 -28.56
CA GLU A 232 2.15 6.37 -27.33
C GLU A 232 3.57 6.97 -27.29
N SER A 233 4.30 6.93 -28.41
CA SER A 233 5.61 7.58 -28.54
C SER A 233 5.51 9.11 -28.41
N THR A 234 4.54 9.74 -29.06
CA THR A 234 4.26 11.18 -28.90
C THR A 234 3.97 11.53 -27.45
N HIS A 235 3.13 10.75 -26.78
CA HIS A 235 2.78 10.95 -25.39
C HIS A 235 3.99 10.81 -24.46
N THR A 236 4.83 9.79 -24.69
CA THR A 236 6.08 9.57 -23.95
C THR A 236 7.02 10.78 -24.05
N CYS A 237 7.27 11.29 -25.25
CA CYS A 237 8.13 12.44 -25.47
C CYS A 237 7.60 13.72 -24.80
N ASN A 238 6.30 13.99 -24.92
CA ASN A 238 5.69 15.15 -24.25
C ASN A 238 5.78 15.01 -22.73
N LYS A 239 5.48 13.82 -22.19
CA LYS A 239 5.54 13.59 -20.75
C LYS A 239 6.94 13.76 -20.19
N LEU A 240 7.95 13.26 -20.89
CA LEU A 240 9.35 13.45 -20.51
C LEU A 240 9.70 14.94 -20.47
N ILE A 241 9.33 15.70 -21.50
CA ILE A 241 9.57 17.15 -21.54
C ILE A 241 8.89 17.85 -20.35
N ASP A 242 7.64 17.52 -20.04
CA ASP A 242 6.91 18.16 -18.94
C ASP A 242 7.56 17.88 -17.58
N VAL A 243 7.93 16.63 -17.33
CA VAL A 243 8.61 16.20 -16.10
C VAL A 243 9.97 16.87 -15.97
N CYS A 244 10.78 16.82 -17.03
CA CYS A 244 12.11 17.41 -17.05
C CYS A 244 12.06 18.95 -16.94
N ARG A 245 11.03 19.60 -17.49
CA ARG A 245 10.83 21.05 -17.36
C ARG A 245 10.55 21.41 -15.90
N ASN A 246 9.69 20.66 -15.22
CA ASN A 246 9.40 20.86 -13.79
C ASN A 246 10.65 20.64 -12.91
N LEU A 247 11.56 19.77 -13.34
CA LEU A 247 12.83 19.53 -12.66
C LEU A 247 13.96 20.50 -13.06
N GLY A 248 13.71 21.44 -13.99
CA GLY A 248 14.68 22.46 -14.41
C GLY A 248 15.72 22.01 -15.45
N TYR A 249 15.45 20.95 -16.20
CA TYR A 249 16.33 20.48 -17.28
C TYR A 249 16.34 21.45 -18.47
N LYS A 250 17.44 21.42 -19.23
CA LYS A 250 17.58 22.16 -20.49
C LYS A 250 17.39 21.23 -21.67
N PHE A 251 16.74 21.71 -22.71
CA PHE A 251 16.48 20.96 -23.93
C PHE A 251 17.27 21.55 -25.09
N THR A 252 18.04 20.71 -25.77
CA THR A 252 18.89 21.11 -26.90
C THR A 252 18.70 20.17 -28.10
N VAL A 253 18.78 20.70 -29.31
CA VAL A 253 18.84 19.95 -30.56
C VAL A 253 20.01 20.46 -31.39
N LEU A 254 20.77 19.57 -32.01
CA LEU A 254 21.87 19.93 -32.90
C LEU A 254 21.33 20.29 -34.29
N ILE A 255 21.95 21.25 -34.97
CA ILE A 255 21.56 21.59 -36.35
C ILE A 255 21.60 20.38 -37.29
N ASP A 256 22.60 19.49 -37.12
CA ASP A 256 22.71 18.26 -37.90
C ASP A 256 21.50 17.33 -37.70
N THR A 257 20.91 17.30 -36.49
CA THR A 257 19.70 16.52 -36.17
C THR A 257 18.47 17.10 -36.86
N ILE A 258 18.37 18.44 -36.94
CA ILE A 258 17.30 19.12 -37.67
C ILE A 258 17.40 18.80 -39.16
N GLU A 259 18.60 18.91 -39.74
CA GLU A 259 18.86 18.55 -41.13
C GLU A 259 18.54 17.07 -41.44
N GLU A 260 18.90 16.16 -40.53
CA GLU A 260 18.54 14.75 -40.65
C GLU A 260 17.03 14.54 -40.64
N THR A 261 16.34 15.16 -39.68
CA THR A 261 14.88 15.08 -39.52
C THR A 261 14.17 15.60 -40.77
N LYS A 262 14.59 16.76 -41.29
CA LYS A 262 14.06 17.33 -42.54
C LYS A 262 14.29 16.37 -43.71
N SER A 263 15.51 15.84 -43.88
CA SER A 263 15.82 14.89 -44.96
C SER A 263 14.98 13.61 -44.88
N LEU A 264 14.75 13.09 -43.67
CA LEU A 264 13.93 11.90 -43.45
C LEU A 264 12.48 12.13 -43.86
N ILE A 265 11.87 13.24 -43.42
CA ILE A 265 10.47 13.55 -43.73
C ILE A 265 10.32 13.86 -45.23
N SER A 266 11.22 14.61 -45.84
CA SER A 266 11.17 14.90 -47.28
C SER A 266 11.23 13.62 -48.12
N LYS A 267 12.12 12.68 -47.80
CA LYS A 267 12.18 11.37 -48.48
C LYS A 267 10.89 10.57 -48.32
N LYS A 268 10.25 10.64 -47.16
CA LYS A 268 8.95 9.98 -46.93
C LYS A 268 7.83 10.66 -47.72
N ALA A 269 7.83 11.99 -47.81
CA ALA A 269 6.89 12.75 -48.62
C ALA A 269 7.00 12.41 -50.11
N GLU A 270 8.22 12.22 -50.62
CA GLU A 270 8.47 11.79 -52.01
C GLU A 270 7.88 10.41 -52.33
N HIS A 271 7.97 9.47 -51.38
CA HIS A 271 7.53 8.07 -51.56
C HIS A 271 6.14 7.78 -50.97
N TYR A 272 5.37 8.81 -50.66
CA TYR A 272 4.08 8.68 -49.95
C TYR A 272 3.06 7.78 -50.65
N SER A 273 2.99 7.86 -51.98
CA SER A 273 2.07 7.09 -52.82
C SER A 273 2.60 5.71 -53.23
N THR A 274 3.89 5.44 -53.03
CA THR A 274 4.54 4.21 -53.50
C THR A 274 4.74 3.18 -52.39
N SER A 275 4.96 3.60 -51.16
CA SER A 275 5.19 2.65 -50.06
C SER A 275 3.88 2.03 -49.56
N VAL A 276 3.69 0.71 -49.74
CA VAL A 276 2.50 -0.04 -49.28
C VAL A 276 2.85 -1.01 -48.17
N LEU A 277 3.90 -1.81 -48.33
CA LEU A 277 4.41 -2.74 -47.32
C LEU A 277 4.93 -1.99 -46.09
N THR A 278 5.68 -0.92 -46.32
CA THR A 278 6.33 -0.16 -45.24
C THR A 278 5.30 0.40 -44.25
N LYS A 279 4.12 0.80 -44.75
CA LYS A 279 3.00 1.29 -43.92
C LYS A 279 2.45 0.20 -43.00
N ARG A 280 2.46 -1.05 -43.44
CA ARG A 280 1.80 -2.16 -42.73
C ARG A 280 2.73 -2.94 -41.81
N ILE A 281 4.04 -2.91 -42.05
CA ILE A 281 5.02 -3.71 -41.31
C ILE A 281 5.49 -2.98 -40.03
N ASN A 282 5.75 -1.67 -40.10
CA ASN A 282 6.27 -0.91 -38.96
C ASN A 282 5.23 0.12 -38.48
N PRO A 283 4.54 -0.13 -37.34
CA PRO A 283 3.56 0.81 -36.77
C PRO A 283 4.13 2.20 -36.48
N GLU A 284 5.44 2.29 -36.26
CA GLU A 284 6.15 3.53 -35.90
C GLU A 284 6.59 4.36 -37.10
N ASP A 285 6.35 3.87 -38.33
CA ASP A 285 6.72 4.61 -39.51
C ASP A 285 5.87 5.87 -39.69
N ILE A 286 6.48 6.94 -40.21
CA ILE A 286 5.84 8.24 -40.48
C ILE A 286 4.56 8.07 -41.30
N TYR A 287 4.49 7.07 -42.19
CA TYR A 287 3.29 6.82 -42.97
C TYR A 287 2.06 6.45 -42.12
N ASN A 288 2.22 5.68 -41.04
CA ASN A 288 1.12 5.35 -40.14
C ASN A 288 0.60 6.60 -39.41
N ALA A 289 1.51 7.49 -39.03
CA ALA A 289 1.13 8.77 -38.45
C ALA A 289 0.36 9.65 -39.47
N CYS A 290 0.75 9.62 -40.73
CA CYS A 290 0.04 10.33 -41.79
C CYS A 290 -1.38 9.81 -41.99
N GLU A 291 -1.59 8.49 -42.01
CA GLU A 291 -2.94 7.91 -42.11
C GLU A 291 -3.79 8.28 -40.89
N ARG A 292 -3.24 8.13 -39.67
CA ARG A 292 -3.91 8.48 -38.42
C ARG A 292 -4.36 9.94 -38.40
N ARG A 293 -3.46 10.84 -38.81
CA ARG A 293 -3.68 12.30 -38.77
C ARG A 293 -4.30 12.86 -40.06
N LYS A 294 -4.55 12.00 -41.06
CA LYS A 294 -5.04 12.38 -42.39
C LYS A 294 -4.15 13.42 -43.07
N LEU A 295 -2.83 13.28 -42.94
CA LEU A 295 -1.84 14.18 -43.55
C LEU A 295 -1.63 13.83 -45.02
N SER A 296 -1.47 14.86 -45.84
CA SER A 296 -1.05 14.73 -47.23
C SER A 296 0.45 14.96 -47.38
N LYS A 297 0.98 14.67 -48.57
CA LYS A 297 2.36 15.02 -48.95
C LYS A 297 2.68 16.51 -48.68
N ASN A 298 1.76 17.41 -49.04
CA ASN A 298 1.94 18.85 -48.86
C ASN A 298 1.99 19.23 -47.38
N ASP A 299 1.29 18.49 -46.51
CA ASP A 299 1.34 18.73 -45.07
C ASP A 299 2.68 18.30 -44.48
N LEU A 300 3.29 17.22 -44.98
CA LEU A 300 4.64 16.82 -44.59
C LEU A 300 5.69 17.87 -44.99
N GLU A 301 5.59 18.43 -46.20
CA GLU A 301 6.46 19.52 -46.66
C GLU A 301 6.30 20.75 -45.76
N ARG A 302 5.07 21.13 -45.42
CA ARG A 302 4.81 22.22 -44.45
C ARG A 302 5.39 21.93 -43.07
N ILE A 303 5.33 20.69 -42.59
CA ILE A 303 5.95 20.33 -41.30
C ILE A 303 7.47 20.54 -41.40
N VAL A 304 8.12 20.10 -42.48
CA VAL A 304 9.56 20.29 -42.70
C VAL A 304 9.96 21.77 -42.63
N ASP A 305 9.19 22.64 -43.26
CA ASP A 305 9.44 24.09 -43.28
C ASP A 305 9.33 24.72 -41.88
N ASN A 306 8.47 24.19 -41.02
CA ASN A 306 8.15 24.75 -39.71
C ASN A 306 8.79 23.99 -38.51
N ILE A 307 9.69 23.03 -38.76
CA ILE A 307 10.30 22.21 -37.69
C ILE A 307 11.02 23.08 -36.66
N GLU A 308 11.81 24.06 -37.10
CA GLU A 308 12.62 24.89 -36.19
C GLU A 308 11.72 25.74 -35.28
N ASP A 309 10.72 26.40 -35.86
CA ASP A 309 9.74 27.18 -35.11
C ASP A 309 8.96 26.32 -34.11
N SER A 310 8.59 25.11 -34.51
CA SER A 310 7.87 24.15 -33.65
C SER A 310 8.70 23.71 -32.45
N LEU A 311 10.02 23.60 -32.59
CA LEU A 311 10.94 23.27 -31.50
C LEU A 311 11.16 24.46 -30.57
N LEU A 312 11.36 25.66 -31.13
CA LEU A 312 11.53 26.89 -30.37
C LEU A 312 10.30 27.21 -29.51
N GLN A 313 9.09 26.99 -30.03
CA GLN A 313 7.84 27.15 -29.27
C GLN A 313 7.71 26.22 -28.05
N ARG A 314 8.52 25.15 -27.99
CA ARG A 314 8.54 24.17 -26.89
C ARG A 314 9.69 24.39 -25.91
N ASP A 315 10.35 25.55 -25.98
CA ASP A 315 11.56 25.92 -25.23
C ASP A 315 12.76 25.00 -25.50
N ILE A 316 12.86 24.47 -26.73
CA ILE A 316 13.98 23.64 -27.16
C ILE A 316 15.01 24.51 -27.87
N SER A 317 16.22 24.56 -27.34
CA SER A 317 17.32 25.37 -27.88
C SER A 317 17.97 24.66 -29.08
N ILE A 318 18.24 25.40 -30.15
CA ILE A 318 18.94 24.88 -31.33
C ILE A 318 20.42 25.27 -31.23
N LEU A 319 21.33 24.29 -31.36
CA LEU A 319 22.77 24.54 -31.43
C LEU A 319 23.19 24.71 -32.90
N PRO A 320 23.52 25.94 -33.35
CA PRO A 320 23.73 26.23 -34.76
C PRO A 320 25.11 25.81 -35.30
N ASN A 321 26.14 25.76 -34.44
CA ASN A 321 27.50 25.41 -34.87
C ASN A 321 27.97 24.11 -34.21
N THR A 322 28.10 23.08 -35.03
CA THR A 322 28.54 21.74 -34.64
C THR A 322 29.85 21.33 -35.32
N ASP A 323 30.50 22.22 -36.08
CA ASP A 323 31.68 21.90 -36.90
C ASP A 323 32.83 21.31 -36.09
N LYS A 324 33.05 21.83 -34.87
CA LYS A 324 34.04 21.28 -33.92
C LYS A 324 33.82 19.77 -33.73
N TYR A 325 32.59 19.39 -33.40
CA TYR A 325 32.22 18.01 -33.08
C TYR A 325 32.18 17.13 -34.32
N LYS A 326 31.66 17.66 -35.43
CA LYS A 326 31.60 16.98 -36.73
C LYS A 326 32.99 16.62 -37.24
N ASN A 327 33.96 17.53 -37.09
CA ASN A 327 35.34 17.28 -37.50
C ASN A 327 36.05 16.25 -36.60
N LEU A 328 35.74 16.22 -35.30
CA LEU A 328 36.23 15.16 -34.41
C LEU A 328 35.60 13.80 -34.75
N ALA A 329 34.30 13.78 -35.03
CA ALA A 329 33.55 12.57 -35.34
C ALA A 329 34.00 11.91 -36.66
N LYS A 330 34.30 12.68 -37.71
CA LYS A 330 34.73 12.17 -39.04
C LYS A 330 35.91 11.19 -39.00
N PHE A 331 36.80 11.31 -38.02
CA PHE A 331 38.00 10.47 -37.88
C PHE A 331 37.94 9.53 -36.67
N SER A 332 36.75 9.39 -36.06
CA SER A 332 36.54 8.59 -34.86
C SER A 332 36.35 7.10 -35.16
N LYS A 333 36.62 6.25 -34.16
CA LYS A 333 36.34 4.81 -34.25
C LYS A 333 34.84 4.53 -34.26
N GLU A 334 34.07 5.35 -33.55
CA GLU A 334 32.62 5.32 -33.50
C GLU A 334 32.02 5.49 -34.89
N TYR A 335 32.47 6.49 -35.64
CA TYR A 335 31.99 6.71 -37.00
C TYR A 335 32.27 5.51 -37.92
N GLU A 336 33.46 4.92 -37.87
CA GLU A 336 33.80 3.72 -38.63
C GLU A 336 32.97 2.50 -38.20
N SER A 337 32.63 2.39 -36.92
CA SER A 337 31.70 1.36 -36.43
C SER A 337 30.29 1.60 -36.98
N TYR A 338 29.80 2.83 -36.93
CA TYR A 338 28.42 3.18 -37.30
C TYR A 338 28.15 3.05 -38.79
N LYS A 339 29.16 3.25 -39.65
CA LYS A 339 29.07 2.96 -41.09
C LYS A 339 28.70 1.51 -41.42
N LYS A 340 29.04 0.55 -40.55
CA LYS A 340 28.74 -0.87 -40.78
C LYS A 340 27.26 -1.19 -40.56
N PHE A 341 26.61 -0.41 -39.70
CA PHE A 341 25.26 -0.70 -39.23
C PHE A 341 24.24 0.22 -39.91
N ARG A 342 24.53 1.52 -39.97
CA ARG A 342 23.67 2.54 -40.58
C ARG A 342 23.63 2.42 -42.10
N SER A 343 22.45 2.65 -42.65
CA SER A 343 22.22 2.67 -44.11
C SER A 343 22.86 3.87 -44.82
N SER A 344 23.11 4.97 -44.09
CA SER A 344 23.73 6.17 -44.67
C SER A 344 24.94 6.67 -43.88
N HIS A 345 25.95 7.13 -44.62
CA HIS A 345 27.15 7.75 -44.04
C HIS A 345 26.84 9.05 -43.30
N TYR A 346 25.75 9.72 -43.67
CA TYR A 346 25.29 10.94 -43.02
C TYR A 346 24.73 10.64 -41.62
N ALA A 347 23.83 9.67 -41.49
CA ALA A 347 23.28 9.24 -40.20
C ALA A 347 24.37 8.74 -39.24
N ALA A 348 25.33 7.96 -39.76
CA ALA A 348 26.48 7.51 -38.97
C ALA A 348 27.34 8.68 -38.46
N LEU A 349 27.50 9.75 -39.26
CA LEU A 349 28.27 10.92 -38.87
C LEU A 349 27.49 11.77 -37.85
N HIS A 350 26.18 11.91 -38.03
CA HIS A 350 25.29 12.59 -37.10
C HIS A 350 25.37 11.96 -35.70
N ASP A 351 25.16 10.65 -35.59
CA ASP A 351 25.19 9.93 -34.31
C ASP A 351 26.54 10.11 -33.60
N ALA A 352 27.64 10.00 -34.34
CA ALA A 352 28.98 10.23 -33.80
C ALA A 352 29.16 11.69 -33.35
N THR A 353 28.66 12.66 -34.12
CA THR A 353 28.73 14.09 -33.77
C THR A 353 28.00 14.39 -32.46
N ALA A 354 26.79 13.83 -32.28
CA ALA A 354 26.01 13.98 -31.05
C ALA A 354 26.73 13.40 -29.82
N LEU A 355 27.36 12.22 -29.97
CA LEU A 355 28.15 11.62 -28.89
C LEU A 355 29.34 12.48 -28.48
N TYR A 356 30.06 13.06 -29.44
CA TYR A 356 31.18 13.95 -29.14
C TYR A 356 30.72 15.23 -28.43
N TYR A 357 29.55 15.77 -28.78
CA TYR A 357 28.95 16.89 -28.05
C TYR A 357 28.68 16.52 -26.58
N VAL A 358 28.01 15.39 -26.33
CA VAL A 358 27.71 14.94 -24.96
C VAL A 358 28.98 14.69 -24.15
N ARG A 359 30.01 14.08 -24.76
CA ARG A 359 31.30 13.83 -24.09
C ARG A 359 32.02 15.12 -23.69
N ASP A 360 32.06 16.10 -24.58
CA ASP A 360 32.65 17.42 -24.33
C ASP A 360 31.92 18.12 -23.17
N LYS A 361 30.58 18.04 -23.14
CA LYS A 361 29.75 18.59 -22.04
C LYS A 361 29.92 17.87 -20.71
N ARG A 362 30.09 16.54 -20.72
CA ARG A 362 30.32 15.76 -19.50
C ARG A 362 31.69 16.02 -18.87
N THR A 363 32.68 16.48 -19.65
CA THR A 363 34.09 16.76 -19.28
C THR A 363 34.90 15.55 -18.80
N LYS A 364 34.27 14.59 -18.13
CA LYS A 364 34.85 13.36 -17.59
C LYS A 364 33.85 12.21 -17.68
N ARG A 365 34.35 10.99 -17.46
CA ARG A 365 33.48 9.81 -17.32
C ARG A 365 32.83 9.81 -15.93
N ILE A 366 31.53 9.56 -15.89
CA ILE A 366 30.70 9.67 -14.69
C ILE A 366 30.17 8.27 -14.37
N LYS A 367 30.24 7.84 -13.09
CA LYS A 367 29.77 6.52 -12.66
C LYS A 367 28.32 6.51 -12.16
N GLU A 368 27.95 7.58 -11.47
CA GLU A 368 26.64 7.74 -10.81
C GLU A 368 25.67 8.50 -11.71
N PHE A 369 24.41 8.08 -11.73
CA PHE A 369 23.39 8.65 -12.60
C PHE A 369 23.09 10.12 -12.25
N GLU A 370 23.01 10.42 -10.96
CA GLU A 370 22.66 11.73 -10.37
C GLU A 370 23.66 12.82 -10.77
N LYS A 371 24.91 12.42 -11.03
CA LYS A 371 26.01 13.31 -11.39
C LYS A 371 26.03 13.63 -12.88
N VAL A 372 25.27 12.92 -13.72
CA VAL A 372 25.27 13.14 -15.16
C VAL A 372 24.60 14.46 -15.51
N ASN A 373 25.34 15.32 -16.21
CA ASN A 373 24.90 16.66 -16.58
C ASN A 373 24.44 16.78 -18.04
N CYS A 374 24.61 15.74 -18.86
CA CYS A 374 24.22 15.78 -20.27
C CYS A 374 23.86 14.38 -20.78
N TRP A 375 22.73 14.24 -21.48
CA TRP A 375 22.25 12.98 -22.06
C TRP A 375 21.89 13.15 -23.53
N PHE A 376 22.29 12.19 -24.36
CA PHE A 376 21.70 12.04 -25.69
C PHE A 376 20.44 11.19 -25.57
N VAL A 377 19.27 11.78 -25.78
CA VAL A 377 17.99 11.15 -25.55
C VAL A 377 17.40 10.70 -26.88
N ASN A 378 17.08 9.42 -26.96
CA ASN A 378 16.33 8.86 -28.07
C ASN A 378 14.99 8.31 -27.58
N ASN A 379 14.05 8.15 -28.50
CA ASN A 379 12.80 7.44 -28.25
C ASN A 379 12.87 6.04 -28.88
N SER A 380 14.02 5.35 -28.73
CA SER A 380 14.51 4.34 -29.68
C SER A 380 13.51 3.24 -30.02
N ILE A 381 13.20 3.12 -31.31
CA ILE A 381 12.55 1.95 -31.90
C ILE A 381 13.19 1.59 -33.27
N SER A 382 14.39 2.11 -33.58
CA SER A 382 15.10 1.72 -34.81
C SER A 382 16.07 0.55 -34.58
N HIS A 383 16.03 -0.42 -35.50
CA HIS A 383 16.87 -1.62 -35.58
C HIS A 383 18.38 -1.38 -35.38
N ASP A 384 18.86 -0.20 -35.77
CA ASP A 384 20.28 0.14 -35.70
C ASP A 384 20.74 0.58 -34.29
N SER A 385 19.80 0.90 -33.38
CA SER A 385 20.12 1.51 -32.08
C SER A 385 20.71 0.54 -31.06
N GLU A 386 20.46 -0.76 -31.23
CA GLU A 386 20.96 -1.81 -30.34
C GLU A 386 22.45 -2.08 -30.59
N GLU A 387 22.90 -2.00 -31.85
CA GLU A 387 24.30 -2.23 -32.25
C GLU A 387 25.20 -1.00 -32.03
N LEU A 388 24.62 0.21 -31.95
CA LEU A 388 25.35 1.43 -31.53
C LEU A 388 25.84 1.32 -30.07
N LYS A 389 25.16 0.52 -29.24
CA LYS A 389 25.46 0.33 -27.80
C LYS A 389 26.70 -0.55 -27.55
N ASP A 390 27.12 -1.37 -28.50
CA ASP A 390 28.19 -2.37 -28.29
C ASP A 390 29.61 -1.88 -28.61
N SER A 391 29.77 -0.69 -29.19
CA SER A 391 31.10 -0.19 -29.58
C SER A 391 31.96 0.35 -28.42
N ASN A 392 31.41 0.51 -27.21
CA ASN A 392 32.12 1.06 -26.05
C ASN A 392 31.95 0.26 -24.73
N THR A 393 31.53 -1.01 -24.79
CA THR A 393 31.34 -1.91 -23.63
C THR A 393 32.61 -2.28 -22.86
N ASN A 394 33.79 -1.76 -23.23
CA ASN A 394 35.03 -2.04 -22.50
C ASN A 394 35.29 -1.13 -21.28
N ASN A 395 34.33 -0.30 -20.84
CA ASN A 395 34.47 0.46 -19.58
C ASN A 395 33.20 0.36 -18.72
N ASN A 396 33.03 -0.81 -18.11
CA ASN A 396 31.91 -1.26 -17.28
C ASN A 396 31.63 -0.46 -15.99
N ASP A 397 32.31 0.66 -15.82
CA ASP A 397 32.28 1.43 -14.59
C ASP A 397 31.58 2.79 -14.74
N CYS A 398 31.14 3.16 -15.95
CA CYS A 398 30.68 4.51 -16.28
C CYS A 398 29.32 4.52 -17.00
N GLN A 399 28.57 5.60 -16.79
CA GLN A 399 27.27 5.86 -17.38
C GLN A 399 27.38 6.02 -18.90
N PRO A 400 26.49 5.38 -19.69
CA PRO A 400 26.45 5.54 -21.13
C PRO A 400 26.08 6.98 -21.53
N GLU A 401 26.41 7.39 -22.75
CA GLU A 401 26.06 8.72 -23.27
C GLU A 401 24.59 8.82 -23.71
N ILE A 402 24.01 7.68 -24.10
CA ILE A 402 22.66 7.59 -24.67
C ILE A 402 21.69 7.00 -23.64
N ILE A 403 20.48 7.54 -23.57
CA ILE A 403 19.38 7.03 -22.76
C ILE A 403 18.05 7.08 -23.52
N ARG A 404 17.18 6.08 -23.31
CA ARG A 404 15.83 6.06 -23.90
C ARG A 404 14.85 6.91 -23.09
N ALA A 405 13.89 7.51 -23.75
CA ALA A 405 12.93 8.43 -23.13
C ALA A 405 12.12 7.79 -21.99
N ASP A 406 11.60 6.59 -22.18
CA ASP A 406 10.89 5.78 -21.17
C ASP A 406 11.82 5.31 -20.03
N GLU A 407 13.06 4.90 -20.33
CA GLU A 407 14.06 4.53 -19.32
C GLU A 407 14.38 5.72 -18.40
N LEU A 408 14.60 6.89 -18.99
CA LEU A 408 14.82 8.14 -18.25
C LEU A 408 13.59 8.50 -17.41
N LEU A 409 12.38 8.39 -17.97
CA LEU A 409 11.15 8.68 -17.23
C LEU A 409 10.97 7.74 -16.02
N ASN A 410 11.22 6.45 -16.20
CA ASN A 410 11.19 5.45 -15.12
C ASN A 410 12.19 5.80 -14.01
N ILE A 411 13.43 6.16 -14.37
CA ILE A 411 14.46 6.52 -13.40
C ILE A 411 14.09 7.82 -12.65
N LEU A 412 13.59 8.84 -13.37
CA LEU A 412 13.17 10.11 -12.75
C LEU A 412 12.02 9.91 -11.78
N TRP A 413 11.05 9.06 -12.13
CA TRP A 413 9.94 8.68 -11.26
C TRP A 413 10.41 7.94 -10.01
N LEU A 414 11.37 7.02 -10.14
CA LEU A 414 11.99 6.32 -9.01
C LEU A 414 12.79 7.28 -8.10
N ALA A 415 13.49 8.24 -8.68
CA ALA A 415 14.34 9.17 -7.94
C ALA A 415 13.56 10.23 -7.16
N ASN A 416 12.36 10.60 -7.60
CA ASN A 416 11.59 11.68 -6.99
C ASN A 416 10.16 11.20 -6.62
N PRO A 417 9.92 10.75 -5.37
CA PRO A 417 8.60 10.28 -4.95
C PRO A 417 7.49 11.34 -5.06
N ASN A 418 7.84 12.63 -4.99
CA ASN A 418 6.93 13.77 -5.17
C ASN A 418 6.46 13.97 -6.62
N LEU A 419 7.10 13.34 -7.62
CA LEU A 419 6.61 13.35 -9.00
C LEU A 419 5.31 12.56 -9.19
N SER A 420 4.86 11.81 -8.19
CA SER A 420 3.59 11.06 -8.21
C SER A 420 2.35 11.94 -8.45
N GLU A 421 2.41 13.24 -8.14
CA GLU A 421 1.35 14.19 -8.52
C GLU A 421 1.35 14.53 -10.03
N SER A 422 2.51 14.44 -10.69
CA SER A 422 2.70 14.80 -12.09
C SER A 422 2.65 13.61 -13.05
N ILE A 423 2.98 12.39 -12.60
CA ILE A 423 2.97 11.16 -13.39
C ILE A 423 2.12 10.11 -12.66
N ASN A 424 1.00 9.71 -13.27
CA ASN A 424 0.20 8.60 -12.75
C ASN A 424 0.97 7.27 -12.95
N SER A 425 1.03 6.42 -11.93
CA SER A 425 1.66 5.09 -12.02
C SER A 425 1.14 4.28 -13.22
N ASN A 426 -0.15 4.36 -13.53
CA ASN A 426 -0.74 3.67 -14.69
C ASN A 426 -0.21 4.21 -16.02
N GLU A 427 -0.07 5.54 -16.13
CA GLU A 427 0.46 6.22 -17.33
C GLU A 427 1.92 5.82 -17.58
N LEU A 428 2.75 5.79 -16.53
CA LEU A 428 4.15 5.35 -16.60
C LEU A 428 4.26 3.90 -17.11
N VAL A 429 3.43 3.02 -16.55
CA VAL A 429 3.42 1.60 -16.91
C VAL A 429 2.97 1.39 -18.36
N GLU A 430 1.96 2.13 -18.81
CA GLU A 430 1.51 2.07 -20.21
C GLU A 430 2.57 2.55 -21.18
N ILE A 431 3.26 3.66 -20.87
CA ILE A 431 4.42 4.15 -21.64
C ILE A 431 5.50 3.08 -21.72
N GLY A 432 5.91 2.55 -20.57
CA GLY A 432 7.00 1.59 -20.47
C GLY A 432 6.71 0.26 -21.16
N LEU A 433 5.51 -0.30 -20.99
CA LEU A 433 5.10 -1.53 -21.68
C LEU A 433 4.97 -1.33 -23.18
N SER A 434 4.41 -0.20 -23.62
CA SER A 434 4.26 0.08 -25.06
C SER A 434 5.61 0.23 -25.74
N SER A 435 6.55 0.94 -25.11
CA SER A 435 7.94 1.04 -25.54
C SER A 435 8.61 -0.34 -25.58
N LEU A 436 8.47 -1.17 -24.55
CA LEU A 436 9.08 -2.50 -24.49
C LEU A 436 8.57 -3.43 -25.60
N VAL A 437 7.25 -3.43 -25.85
CA VAL A 437 6.62 -4.21 -26.92
C VAL A 437 7.07 -3.72 -28.29
N ALA A 438 6.97 -2.41 -28.55
CA ALA A 438 7.34 -1.83 -29.83
C ALA A 438 8.83 -2.03 -30.14
N PHE A 439 9.70 -1.86 -29.14
CA PHE A 439 11.13 -2.13 -29.26
C PHE A 439 11.40 -3.58 -29.64
N THR A 440 10.75 -4.53 -28.95
CA THR A 440 10.97 -5.96 -29.19
C THR A 440 10.46 -6.39 -30.56
N LEU A 441 9.26 -5.95 -30.96
CA LEU A 441 8.72 -6.26 -32.29
C LEU A 441 9.59 -5.65 -33.40
N ASN A 442 10.00 -4.39 -33.27
CA ASN A 442 10.78 -3.72 -34.31
C ASN A 442 12.25 -4.17 -34.37
N SER A 443 12.86 -4.62 -33.26
CA SER A 443 14.20 -5.23 -33.27
C SER A 443 14.29 -6.55 -34.06
N THR A 444 13.15 -7.14 -34.39
CA THR A 444 13.08 -8.40 -35.14
C THR A 444 12.72 -8.23 -36.60
N LEU A 445 12.38 -7.01 -37.03
CA LEU A 445 11.99 -6.72 -38.41
C LEU A 445 13.21 -6.66 -39.33
N PRO A 446 13.11 -7.10 -40.59
CA PRO A 446 14.19 -6.89 -41.56
C PRO A 446 14.57 -5.41 -41.73
N LYS A 447 15.83 -5.13 -42.13
CA LYS A 447 16.29 -3.75 -42.37
C LYS A 447 15.32 -3.01 -43.30
N ALA A 448 15.00 -1.76 -42.95
CA ALA A 448 14.05 -0.93 -43.71
C ALA A 448 14.40 -0.81 -45.20
N SER A 449 15.70 -0.83 -45.56
CA SER A 449 16.15 -0.84 -46.95
C SER A 449 15.75 -2.10 -47.72
N ILE A 450 15.79 -3.27 -47.07
CA ILE A 450 15.41 -4.56 -47.65
C ILE A 450 13.88 -4.61 -47.85
N ILE A 451 13.14 -4.12 -46.86
CA ILE A 451 11.67 -4.00 -46.95
C ILE A 451 11.28 -3.05 -48.09
N LYS A 452 11.96 -1.91 -48.20
CA LYS A 452 11.71 -0.95 -49.29
C LYS A 452 11.97 -1.57 -50.67
N GLU A 453 13.09 -2.27 -50.83
CA GLU A 453 13.37 -2.96 -52.10
C GLU A 453 12.29 -4.00 -52.45
N LEU A 454 11.76 -4.71 -51.45
CA LEU A 454 10.63 -5.62 -51.65
C LEU A 454 9.36 -4.86 -52.04
N ASP A 455 9.06 -3.74 -51.37
CA ASP A 455 7.92 -2.86 -51.66
C ASP A 455 7.96 -2.36 -53.11
N ASP A 456 9.11 -1.83 -53.53
CA ASP A 456 9.35 -1.35 -54.90
C ASP A 456 9.20 -2.49 -55.93
N ASN A 457 9.61 -3.71 -55.59
CA ASN A 457 9.47 -4.87 -56.46
C ASN A 457 8.02 -5.39 -56.54
N ILE A 458 7.29 -5.43 -55.41
CA ILE A 458 5.88 -5.82 -55.40
C ILE A 458 5.04 -4.80 -56.17
N GLN A 459 5.32 -3.50 -56.02
CA GLN A 459 4.54 -2.46 -56.66
C GLN A 459 4.64 -2.48 -58.20
N LYS A 460 5.76 -2.95 -58.76
CA LYS A 460 5.89 -3.18 -60.22
C LYS A 460 4.85 -4.15 -60.79
N TYR A 461 4.34 -5.06 -59.96
CA TYR A 461 3.39 -6.12 -60.37
C TYR A 461 2.03 -6.02 -59.65
N ALA A 462 1.80 -4.92 -58.92
CA ALA A 462 0.55 -4.68 -58.20
C ALA A 462 -0.59 -4.37 -59.18
N GLY A 463 -1.75 -5.00 -58.97
CA GLY A 463 -2.96 -4.79 -59.79
C GLY A 463 -3.19 -5.86 -60.87
N ASP A 464 -2.15 -6.29 -61.60
CA ASP A 464 -2.31 -7.28 -62.69
C ASP A 464 -2.18 -8.74 -62.21
N THR A 465 -1.36 -9.00 -61.18
CA THR A 465 -1.12 -10.37 -60.66
C THR A 465 -1.10 -10.50 -59.14
N ILE A 466 -0.59 -9.50 -58.42
CA ILE A 466 -0.56 -9.49 -56.94
C ILE A 466 -1.71 -8.59 -56.44
N THR A 467 -2.55 -9.13 -55.56
CA THR A 467 -3.70 -8.40 -55.00
C THR A 467 -3.33 -7.67 -53.71
N ASP A 468 -4.10 -6.64 -53.35
CA ASP A 468 -3.93 -5.93 -52.06
C ASP A 468 -4.02 -6.87 -50.85
N LYS A 469 -4.83 -7.95 -50.96
CA LYS A 469 -4.95 -8.98 -49.94
C LYS A 469 -3.64 -9.77 -49.79
N ASP A 470 -2.98 -10.10 -50.88
CA ASP A 470 -1.69 -10.80 -50.86
C ASP A 470 -0.62 -9.93 -50.19
N VAL A 471 -0.59 -8.63 -50.52
CA VAL A 471 0.33 -7.67 -49.88
C VAL A 471 0.08 -7.58 -48.38
N LEU A 472 -1.19 -7.58 -47.94
CA LEU A 472 -1.54 -7.56 -46.51
C LEU A 472 -1.06 -8.82 -45.79
N LEU A 473 -1.28 -10.00 -46.36
CA LEU A 473 -0.86 -11.28 -45.80
C LEU A 473 0.67 -11.40 -45.74
N ILE A 474 1.37 -10.93 -46.77
CA ILE A 474 2.84 -10.87 -46.78
C ILE A 474 3.37 -9.90 -45.72
N SER A 475 2.73 -8.72 -45.57
CA SER A 475 3.08 -7.76 -44.51
C SER A 475 2.97 -8.42 -43.13
N SER A 476 1.88 -9.16 -42.89
CA SER A 476 1.66 -9.92 -41.66
C SER A 476 2.75 -10.97 -41.46
N ARG A 477 3.08 -11.76 -42.48
CA ARG A 477 4.09 -12.82 -42.42
C ARG A 477 5.51 -12.29 -42.15
N ILE A 478 5.85 -11.11 -42.69
CA ILE A 478 7.11 -10.41 -42.41
C ILE A 478 7.13 -9.93 -40.95
N SER A 479 6.05 -9.28 -40.48
CA SER A 479 5.95 -8.80 -39.11
C SER A 479 6.05 -9.92 -38.07
N HIS A 480 5.58 -11.13 -38.40
CA HIS A 480 5.66 -12.30 -37.53
C HIS A 480 6.96 -13.12 -37.70
N ARG A 481 7.94 -12.64 -38.48
CA ARG A 481 9.21 -13.33 -38.76
C ARG A 481 9.07 -14.71 -39.42
N GLN A 482 7.92 -14.97 -40.04
CA GLN A 482 7.67 -16.22 -40.74
C GLN A 482 8.31 -16.21 -42.14
N LEU A 483 8.69 -15.03 -42.64
CA LEU A 483 9.39 -14.84 -43.89
C LEU A 483 10.84 -14.38 -43.66
N THR A 484 11.77 -15.33 -43.58
CA THR A 484 13.18 -15.07 -43.22
C THR A 484 14.06 -14.65 -44.40
N ASN A 485 13.71 -15.02 -45.63
CA ASN A 485 14.59 -14.91 -46.81
C ASN A 485 14.12 -13.81 -47.77
N ILE A 486 13.94 -12.58 -47.26
CA ILE A 486 13.46 -11.46 -48.08
C ILE A 486 14.50 -11.01 -49.09
N SER A 487 15.79 -11.06 -48.74
CA SER A 487 16.88 -10.77 -49.68
C SER A 487 16.88 -11.71 -50.89
N ASP A 488 16.57 -12.99 -50.66
CA ASP A 488 16.46 -13.98 -51.74
C ASP A 488 15.25 -13.65 -52.64
N LEU A 489 14.12 -13.26 -52.05
CA LEU A 489 12.94 -12.79 -52.81
C LEU A 489 13.26 -11.56 -53.67
N ASN A 490 13.98 -10.59 -53.13
CA ASN A 490 14.43 -9.41 -53.89
C ASN A 490 15.39 -9.79 -55.02
N SER A 491 16.22 -10.83 -54.83
CA SER A 491 17.08 -11.33 -55.90
C SER A 491 16.27 -12.04 -57.00
N LEU A 492 15.25 -12.82 -56.63
CA LEU A 492 14.34 -13.50 -57.56
C LEU A 492 13.55 -12.51 -58.42
N ALA A 493 13.14 -11.37 -57.85
CA ALA A 493 12.49 -10.30 -58.61
C ALA A 493 13.38 -9.74 -59.74
N LYS A 494 14.71 -9.90 -59.66
CA LYS A 494 15.67 -9.46 -60.70
C LYS A 494 16.02 -10.57 -61.69
N THR A 495 15.90 -11.84 -61.30
CA THR A 495 16.34 -13.00 -62.11
C THR A 495 15.20 -13.78 -62.75
N ASN A 496 14.04 -13.92 -62.09
CA ASN A 496 12.90 -14.70 -62.56
C ASN A 496 11.56 -14.15 -62.02
N GLU A 497 10.88 -13.34 -62.84
CA GLU A 497 9.64 -12.65 -62.47
C GLU A 497 8.47 -13.61 -62.13
N GLN A 498 8.31 -14.70 -62.88
CA GLN A 498 7.20 -15.65 -62.67
C GLN A 498 7.37 -16.43 -61.36
N GLU A 499 8.60 -16.82 -61.04
CA GLU A 499 8.92 -17.52 -59.80
C GLU A 499 8.75 -16.61 -58.58
N PHE A 500 9.11 -15.33 -58.71
CA PHE A 500 8.85 -14.32 -57.67
C PHE A 500 7.35 -14.20 -57.35
N ILE A 501 6.50 -14.02 -58.37
CA ILE A 501 5.03 -13.88 -58.18
C ILE A 501 4.44 -15.15 -57.56
N SER A 502 4.83 -16.33 -58.06
CA SER A 502 4.35 -17.62 -57.53
C SER A 502 4.70 -17.78 -56.04
N ARG A 503 5.92 -17.41 -55.66
CA ARG A 503 6.38 -17.54 -54.28
C ARG A 503 5.70 -16.54 -53.33
N ILE A 504 5.44 -15.31 -53.78
CA ILE A 504 4.66 -14.33 -53.03
C ILE A 504 3.24 -14.86 -52.76
N LYS A 505 2.56 -15.41 -53.77
CA LYS A 505 1.22 -16.00 -53.58
C LYS A 505 1.23 -17.19 -52.64
N GLN A 506 2.20 -18.09 -52.79
CA GLN A 506 2.33 -19.25 -51.93
C GLN A 506 2.51 -18.86 -50.45
N GLU A 507 3.32 -17.84 -50.17
CA GLU A 507 3.52 -17.35 -48.79
C GLU A 507 2.28 -16.61 -48.26
N ALA A 508 1.56 -15.88 -49.10
CA ALA A 508 0.28 -15.28 -48.73
C ALA A 508 -0.79 -16.34 -48.41
N ASP A 509 -0.92 -17.39 -49.23
CA ASP A 509 -1.88 -18.48 -49.02
C ASP A 509 -1.60 -19.25 -47.73
N LYS A 510 -0.32 -19.52 -47.42
CA LYS A 510 0.08 -20.10 -46.13
C LYS A 510 -0.37 -19.23 -44.96
N GLN A 511 -0.14 -17.92 -45.04
CA GLN A 511 -0.57 -16.98 -44.00
C GLN A 511 -2.09 -17.00 -43.83
N ALA A 512 -2.85 -17.02 -44.93
CA ALA A 512 -4.30 -17.04 -44.89
C ALA A 512 -4.86 -18.31 -44.21
N GLN A 513 -4.23 -19.47 -44.42
CA GLN A 513 -4.60 -20.71 -43.74
C GLN A 513 -4.28 -20.63 -42.24
N GLU A 514 -3.08 -20.18 -41.89
CA GLU A 514 -2.64 -20.01 -40.51
C GLU A 514 -3.52 -19.01 -39.73
N GLU A 515 -3.87 -17.86 -40.33
CA GLU A 515 -4.74 -16.86 -39.70
C GLU A 515 -6.17 -17.38 -39.49
N ASN A 516 -6.75 -18.10 -40.45
CA ASN A 516 -8.09 -18.67 -40.31
C ASN A 516 -8.14 -19.72 -39.18
N GLU A 517 -7.16 -20.61 -39.10
CA GLU A 517 -7.06 -21.56 -37.99
C GLU A 517 -6.81 -20.86 -36.65
N ARG A 518 -5.94 -19.84 -36.66
CA ARG A 518 -5.60 -19.06 -35.47
C ARG A 518 -6.83 -18.36 -34.93
N ILE A 519 -7.59 -17.63 -35.77
CA ILE A 519 -8.81 -16.90 -35.37
C ILE A 519 -9.83 -17.85 -34.73
N GLN A 520 -10.09 -19.02 -35.32
CA GLN A 520 -11.05 -19.97 -34.78
C GLN A 520 -10.63 -20.54 -33.42
N LYS A 521 -9.34 -20.89 -33.26
CA LYS A 521 -8.79 -21.38 -31.99
C LYS A 521 -8.73 -20.27 -30.94
N LEU A 522 -8.52 -19.02 -31.37
CA LEU A 522 -8.51 -17.84 -30.52
C LEU A 522 -9.88 -17.50 -29.96
N ASP A 523 -10.92 -17.51 -30.77
CA ASP A 523 -12.31 -17.34 -30.32
C ASP A 523 -12.71 -18.38 -29.27
N GLN A 524 -12.18 -19.60 -29.38
CA GLN A 524 -12.39 -20.64 -28.37
C GLN A 524 -11.65 -20.35 -27.07
N LEU A 525 -10.41 -19.84 -27.11
CA LEU A 525 -9.70 -19.39 -25.91
C LEU A 525 -10.39 -18.22 -25.25
N PHE A 526 -10.83 -17.21 -26.01
CA PHE A 526 -11.59 -16.07 -25.48
C PHE A 526 -12.82 -16.56 -24.71
N LYS A 527 -13.63 -17.44 -25.32
CA LYS A 527 -14.82 -18.00 -24.66
C LYS A 527 -14.49 -18.83 -23.42
N LYS A 528 -13.37 -19.57 -23.43
CA LYS A 528 -12.90 -20.33 -22.26
C LYS A 528 -12.45 -19.39 -21.15
N PHE A 529 -11.83 -18.28 -21.53
CA PHE A 529 -11.29 -17.30 -20.60
C PHE A 529 -12.36 -16.40 -19.99
N GLU A 530 -13.31 -15.88 -20.77
CA GLU A 530 -14.49 -15.17 -20.23
C GLU A 530 -15.25 -16.04 -19.23
N LYS A 531 -15.36 -17.35 -19.48
CA LYS A 531 -15.94 -18.30 -18.53
C LYS A 531 -15.11 -18.44 -17.25
N GLN A 532 -13.78 -18.40 -17.34
CA GLN A 532 -12.90 -18.44 -16.17
C GLN A 532 -12.95 -17.13 -15.37
N ILE A 533 -12.91 -15.96 -16.02
CA ILE A 533 -13.08 -14.66 -15.34
C ILE A 533 -14.43 -14.59 -14.65
N SER A 534 -15.53 -14.87 -15.37
CA SER A 534 -16.86 -14.82 -14.76
C SER A 534 -17.03 -15.80 -13.59
N SER A 535 -16.33 -16.94 -13.61
CA SER A 535 -16.27 -17.85 -12.46
C SER A 535 -15.43 -17.31 -11.30
N LEU A 536 -14.35 -16.60 -11.58
CA LEU A 536 -13.49 -15.95 -10.58
C LEU A 536 -14.17 -14.74 -9.96
N ASP A 537 -14.90 -13.94 -10.73
CA ASP A 537 -15.69 -12.81 -10.24
C ASP A 537 -16.82 -13.29 -9.35
N LYS A 538 -17.49 -14.39 -9.72
CA LYS A 538 -18.45 -15.06 -8.84
C LYS A 538 -17.80 -15.54 -7.55
N ALA A 539 -16.64 -16.19 -7.61
CA ALA A 539 -15.92 -16.63 -6.41
C ALA A 539 -15.46 -15.45 -5.53
N ARG A 540 -15.07 -14.32 -6.15
CA ARG A 540 -14.74 -13.07 -5.44
C ARG A 540 -15.97 -12.45 -4.78
N GLN A 541 -17.12 -12.43 -5.46
CA GLN A 541 -18.39 -11.98 -4.88
C GLN A 541 -18.82 -12.86 -3.72
N GLU A 542 -18.78 -14.19 -3.88
CA GLU A 542 -19.12 -15.14 -2.80
C GLU A 542 -18.20 -14.98 -1.57
N LEU A 543 -16.90 -14.71 -1.79
CA LEU A 543 -15.96 -14.43 -0.70
C LEU A 543 -16.27 -13.10 -0.02
N LYS A 544 -16.62 -12.05 -0.78
CA LYS A 544 -17.02 -10.75 -0.24
C LYS A 544 -18.31 -10.85 0.57
N GLU A 545 -19.32 -11.56 0.05
CA GLU A 545 -20.56 -11.84 0.78
C GLU A 545 -20.33 -12.64 2.06
N LYS A 546 -19.41 -13.61 2.06
CA LYS A 546 -19.01 -14.33 3.27
C LYS A 546 -18.33 -13.40 4.28
N LYS A 547 -17.45 -12.50 3.81
CA LYS A 547 -16.77 -11.52 4.67
C LYS A 547 -17.78 -10.56 5.30
N ASP A 548 -18.71 -10.03 4.53
CA ASP A 548 -19.78 -9.14 5.01
C ASP A 548 -20.68 -9.85 6.03
N LYS A 549 -20.97 -11.14 5.84
CA LYS A 549 -21.71 -11.96 6.83
C LYS A 549 -20.94 -12.14 8.13
N ILE A 550 -19.65 -12.46 8.06
CA ILE A 550 -18.79 -12.61 9.24
C ILE A 550 -18.68 -11.28 10.00
N GLU A 551 -18.55 -10.16 9.28
CA GLU A 551 -18.47 -8.83 9.90
C GLU A 551 -19.81 -8.43 10.58
N ALA A 552 -20.94 -8.82 9.99
CA ALA A 552 -22.25 -8.65 10.61
C ALA A 552 -22.45 -9.53 11.85
N GLU A 553 -21.98 -10.79 11.82
CA GLU A 553 -21.99 -11.69 12.98
C GLU A 553 -21.11 -11.17 14.12
N ASN A 554 -19.93 -10.59 13.81
CA ASN A 554 -19.06 -9.97 14.80
C ASN A 554 -19.71 -8.72 15.43
N LYS A 555 -20.35 -7.85 14.63
CA LYS A 555 -21.10 -6.69 15.15
C LYS A 555 -22.24 -7.10 16.08
N ASN A 556 -22.97 -8.16 15.74
CA ASN A 556 -24.03 -8.70 16.60
C ASN A 556 -23.45 -9.27 17.91
N THR A 557 -22.28 -9.91 17.85
CA THR A 557 -21.60 -10.47 19.03
C THR A 557 -21.10 -9.38 19.97
N GLU A 558 -20.54 -8.29 19.43
CA GLU A 558 -20.15 -7.09 20.20
C GLU A 558 -21.36 -6.39 20.84
N GLN A 559 -22.50 -6.28 20.14
CA GLN A 559 -23.73 -5.75 20.73
C GLN A 559 -24.22 -6.62 21.90
N VAL A 560 -24.15 -7.94 21.76
CA VAL A 560 -24.49 -8.87 22.84
C VAL A 560 -23.52 -8.74 24.01
N SER A 561 -22.21 -8.58 23.80
CA SER A 561 -21.26 -8.37 24.91
C SER A 561 -21.52 -7.05 25.64
N ASN A 562 -21.72 -5.95 24.90
CA ASN A 562 -22.04 -4.64 25.48
C ASN A 562 -23.35 -4.68 26.31
N SER A 563 -24.36 -5.41 25.84
CA SER A 563 -25.60 -5.59 26.61
C SER A 563 -25.41 -6.40 27.90
N LYS A 564 -24.50 -7.39 27.88
CA LYS A 564 -24.13 -8.15 29.08
C LYS A 564 -23.36 -7.30 30.08
N ASP A 565 -22.43 -6.46 29.61
CA ASP A 565 -21.65 -5.56 30.46
C ASP A 565 -22.55 -4.50 31.13
N GLN A 566 -23.54 -3.97 30.41
CA GLN A 566 -24.58 -3.12 31.00
C GLN A 566 -25.38 -3.84 32.09
N THR A 567 -25.79 -5.09 31.82
CA THR A 567 -26.53 -5.91 32.80
C THR A 567 -25.70 -6.20 34.04
N ILE A 568 -24.40 -6.48 33.87
CA ILE A 568 -23.46 -6.71 34.99
C ILE A 568 -23.33 -5.44 35.83
N SER A 569 -23.18 -4.27 35.20
CA SER A 569 -23.12 -2.99 35.90
C SER A 569 -24.39 -2.71 36.70
N GLU A 570 -25.57 -2.97 36.14
CA GLU A 570 -26.84 -2.79 36.86
C GLU A 570 -26.98 -3.73 38.07
N LEU A 571 -26.51 -4.97 37.95
CA LEU A 571 -26.53 -5.94 39.05
C LEU A 571 -25.57 -5.54 40.18
N GLN A 572 -24.39 -5.01 39.86
CA GLN A 572 -23.45 -4.48 40.85
C GLN A 572 -24.03 -3.28 41.62
N ASP A 573 -24.73 -2.38 40.92
CA ASP A 573 -25.43 -1.25 41.53
C ASP A 573 -26.60 -1.68 42.44
N ARG A 574 -27.29 -2.77 42.09
CA ARG A 574 -28.33 -3.34 42.97
C ARG A 574 -27.75 -3.98 44.22
N LEU A 575 -26.64 -4.72 44.09
CA LEU A 575 -25.97 -5.36 45.22
C LEU A 575 -25.48 -4.33 46.24
N THR A 576 -24.84 -3.27 45.80
CA THR A 576 -24.37 -2.18 46.67
C THR A 576 -25.52 -1.49 47.41
N LYS A 577 -26.65 -1.26 46.75
CA LYS A 577 -27.87 -0.72 47.39
C LYS A 577 -28.44 -1.65 48.46
N ILE A 578 -28.46 -2.96 48.20
CA ILE A 578 -28.94 -3.97 49.17
C ILE A 578 -28.03 -4.02 50.40
N GLU A 579 -26.71 -3.96 50.21
CA GLU A 579 -25.74 -3.95 51.32
C GLU A 579 -25.91 -2.71 52.21
N GLN A 580 -26.10 -1.52 51.62
CA GLN A 580 -26.37 -0.30 52.36
C GLN A 580 -27.66 -0.39 53.19
N GLN A 581 -28.75 -0.90 52.58
CA GLN A 581 -30.02 -1.11 53.30
C GLN A 581 -29.86 -2.06 54.49
N ARG A 582 -29.10 -3.14 54.32
CA ARG A 582 -28.85 -4.11 55.40
C ARG A 582 -28.07 -3.48 56.56
N GLN A 583 -27.08 -2.64 56.28
CA GLN A 583 -26.33 -1.92 57.30
C GLN A 583 -27.21 -0.93 58.07
N ASP A 584 -28.07 -0.21 57.36
CA ASP A 584 -29.03 0.72 57.98
C ASP A 584 -30.03 0.01 58.89
N ASP A 585 -30.54 -1.16 58.47
CA ASP A 585 -31.48 -1.95 59.26
C ASP A 585 -30.84 -2.53 60.53
N ILE A 586 -29.59 -2.99 60.45
CA ILE A 586 -28.82 -3.42 61.63
C ILE A 586 -28.66 -2.24 62.62
N LYS A 587 -28.30 -1.06 62.13
CA LYS A 587 -28.16 0.15 62.96
C LYS A 587 -29.48 0.56 63.62
N ARG A 588 -30.61 0.40 62.91
CA ARG A 588 -31.96 0.65 63.45
C ARG A 588 -32.32 -0.34 64.55
N GLN A 589 -32.03 -1.62 64.38
CA GLN A 589 -32.27 -2.65 65.41
C GLN A 589 -31.44 -2.36 66.67
N LEU A 590 -30.15 -2.09 66.52
CA LEU A 590 -29.23 -1.82 67.63
C LEU A 590 -29.67 -0.58 68.44
N ASN A 591 -30.15 0.47 67.77
CA ASN A 591 -30.71 1.65 68.42
C ASN A 591 -32.02 1.36 69.17
N LYS A 592 -32.86 0.46 68.65
CA LYS A 592 -34.10 0.03 69.31
C LYS A 592 -33.79 -0.74 70.58
N ASP A 593 -32.82 -1.65 70.53
CA ASP A 593 -32.41 -2.46 71.68
C ASP A 593 -31.76 -1.62 72.78
N ARG A 594 -30.95 -0.62 72.41
CA ARG A 594 -30.44 0.40 73.35
C ARG A 594 -31.54 1.15 74.07
N LYS A 595 -32.55 1.64 73.33
CA LYS A 595 -33.68 2.37 73.93
C LYS A 595 -34.47 1.49 74.88
N ASN A 596 -34.69 0.23 74.52
CA ASN A 596 -35.37 -0.75 75.37
C ASN A 596 -34.59 -1.00 76.67
N PHE A 597 -33.28 -1.19 76.59
CA PHE A 597 -32.42 -1.39 77.75
C PHE A 597 -32.44 -0.20 78.71
N ILE A 598 -32.25 1.03 78.19
CA ILE A 598 -32.30 2.26 78.98
C ILE A 598 -33.67 2.42 79.68
N ASN A 599 -34.76 2.13 78.96
CA ASN A 599 -36.10 2.22 79.54
C ASN A 599 -36.35 1.17 80.64
N GLN A 600 -35.79 -0.04 80.51
CA GLN A 600 -35.89 -1.08 81.54
C GLN A 600 -35.16 -0.67 82.83
N GLU A 601 -33.94 -0.14 82.72
CA GLU A 601 -33.18 0.32 83.90
C GLU A 601 -33.85 1.52 84.60
N VAL A 602 -34.38 2.47 83.84
CA VAL A 602 -35.19 3.58 84.40
C VAL A 602 -36.44 3.05 85.12
N SER A 603 -37.08 2.00 84.60
CA SER A 603 -38.25 1.38 85.24
C SER A 603 -37.88 0.73 86.57
N LYS A 604 -36.80 -0.05 86.63
CA LYS A 604 -36.30 -0.65 87.89
C LYS A 604 -35.98 0.40 88.94
N TRP A 605 -35.34 1.50 88.53
CA TRP A 605 -35.00 2.63 89.39
C TRP A 605 -36.23 3.31 90.02
N ARG A 606 -37.30 3.47 89.23
CA ARG A 606 -38.59 4.00 89.71
C ARG A 606 -39.32 3.02 90.63
N GLN A 607 -39.38 1.75 90.26
CA GLN A 607 -40.08 0.71 91.02
C GLN A 607 -39.55 0.58 92.45
N ARG A 608 -38.22 0.63 92.65
CA ARG A 608 -37.63 0.60 94.00
C ARG A 608 -38.19 1.68 94.93
N THR A 609 -38.46 2.87 94.40
CA THR A 609 -38.96 4.00 95.17
C THR A 609 -40.47 3.93 95.38
N ASN A 610 -41.20 3.33 94.42
CA ASN A 610 -42.62 3.03 94.60
C ASN A 610 -42.83 2.01 95.74
N TYR A 611 -41.99 0.98 95.84
CA TYR A 611 -42.07 0.03 96.96
C TYR A 611 -41.81 0.70 98.32
N GLU A 612 -40.85 1.64 98.40
CA GLU A 612 -40.63 2.43 99.61
C GLU A 612 -41.88 3.25 100.00
N LEU A 613 -42.53 3.90 99.03
CA LEU A 613 -43.74 4.70 99.26
C LEU A 613 -44.94 3.83 99.68
N ILE A 614 -45.09 2.65 99.07
CA ILE A 614 -46.10 1.65 99.46
C ILE A 614 -45.85 1.19 100.91
N GLY A 615 -44.59 0.95 101.30
CA GLY A 615 -44.25 0.58 102.68
C GLY A 615 -44.72 1.60 103.71
N TRP A 616 -44.55 2.90 103.44
CA TRP A 616 -45.06 3.98 104.29
C TRP A 616 -46.59 4.03 104.33
N LEU A 617 -47.27 3.88 103.19
CA LEU A 617 -48.73 3.83 103.13
C LEU A 617 -49.30 2.68 103.97
N VAL A 618 -48.70 1.49 103.84
CA VAL A 618 -49.08 0.32 104.65
C VAL A 618 -48.86 0.61 106.13
N GLY A 619 -47.74 1.25 106.50
CA GLY A 619 -47.47 1.67 107.87
C GLY A 619 -48.52 2.62 108.45
N PHE A 620 -48.93 3.64 107.68
CA PHE A 620 -49.99 4.57 108.09
C PHE A 620 -51.34 3.88 108.26
N ILE A 621 -51.72 3.00 107.32
CA ILE A 621 -52.96 2.22 107.40
C ILE A 621 -52.96 1.35 108.67
N PHE A 622 -51.83 0.68 108.96
CA PHE A 622 -51.71 -0.14 110.17
C PHE A 622 -51.83 0.69 111.44
N GLY A 623 -51.24 1.89 111.47
CA GLY A 623 -51.40 2.85 112.58
C GLY A 623 -52.85 3.28 112.79
N ILE A 624 -53.60 3.56 111.71
CA ILE A 624 -55.02 3.90 111.77
C ILE A 624 -55.84 2.71 112.30
N ILE A 625 -55.58 1.49 111.81
CA ILE A 625 -56.27 0.27 112.25
C ILE A 625 -56.01 0.02 113.74
N ALA A 626 -54.76 0.18 114.20
CA ALA A 626 -54.41 0.01 115.61
C ALA A 626 -55.15 1.01 116.52
N LEU A 627 -55.26 2.27 116.09
CA LEU A 627 -56.05 3.29 116.79
C LEU A 627 -57.54 2.95 116.85
N LEU A 628 -58.12 2.49 115.73
CA LEU A 628 -59.53 2.08 115.67
C LEU A 628 -59.80 0.87 116.54
N TRP A 629 -58.92 -0.14 116.53
CA TRP A 629 -59.03 -1.32 117.39
C TRP A 629 -59.05 -0.92 118.85
N ASN A 630 -58.09 -0.11 119.30
CA ASN A 630 -58.00 0.33 120.69
C ASN A 630 -59.20 1.22 121.10
N SER A 631 -59.95 1.74 120.15
CA SER A 631 -61.12 2.61 120.36
C SER A 631 -62.45 1.87 120.20
N ASN A 632 -62.44 0.54 120.18
CA ASN A 632 -63.62 -0.30 119.89
C ASN A 632 -64.35 0.12 118.60
N TRP A 633 -63.59 0.52 117.58
CA TRP A 633 -64.10 0.96 116.27
C TRP A 633 -65.02 2.19 116.30
N ASN A 634 -65.04 2.95 117.40
CA ASN A 634 -65.75 4.21 117.47
C ASN A 634 -64.85 5.37 117.00
N ILE A 635 -65.21 5.99 115.88
CA ILE A 635 -64.44 7.08 115.25
C ILE A 635 -64.29 8.28 116.19
N SER A 636 -65.36 8.67 116.88
CA SER A 636 -65.34 9.81 117.81
C SER A 636 -64.35 9.55 118.96
N SER A 637 -64.36 8.33 119.50
CA SER A 637 -63.42 7.92 120.55
C SER A 637 -61.97 7.81 120.05
N ALA A 638 -61.78 7.35 118.81
CA ALA A 638 -60.46 7.26 118.19
C ALA A 638 -59.84 8.64 117.96
N ILE A 639 -60.63 9.64 117.58
CA ILE A 639 -60.17 11.03 117.43
C ILE A 639 -59.76 11.60 118.79
N THR A 640 -60.53 11.34 119.85
CA THR A 640 -60.16 11.78 121.20
C THR A 640 -58.86 11.13 121.68
N LYS A 641 -58.70 9.82 121.49
CA LYS A 641 -57.46 9.11 121.82
C LYS A 641 -56.26 9.55 120.98
N TYR A 642 -56.46 9.87 119.70
CA TYR A 642 -55.41 10.44 118.86
C TYR A 642 -54.97 11.81 119.39
N LYS A 643 -55.91 12.69 119.77
CA LYS A 643 -55.58 13.98 120.39
C LYS A 643 -54.86 13.83 121.72
N GLU A 644 -55.20 12.82 122.52
CA GLU A 644 -54.45 12.49 123.74
C GLU A 644 -53.00 12.05 123.40
N LEU A 645 -52.81 11.16 122.43
CA LEU A 645 -51.50 10.71 121.97
C LEU A 645 -50.67 11.85 121.32
N GLU A 646 -51.32 12.78 120.62
CA GLU A 646 -50.70 13.97 120.05
C GLU A 646 -50.28 14.96 121.13
N SER A 647 -51.06 15.07 122.22
CA SER A 647 -50.76 15.93 123.36
C SER A 647 -49.64 15.40 124.27
N ASP A 648 -49.27 14.13 124.14
CA ASP A 648 -48.09 13.56 124.80
C ASP A 648 -46.81 14.08 124.12
N PHE A 649 -45.96 14.75 124.89
CA PHE A 649 -44.74 15.39 124.39
C PHE A 649 -43.80 14.42 123.65
N ILE A 650 -43.70 13.15 124.07
CA ILE A 650 -42.78 12.19 123.45
C ILE A 650 -43.40 11.64 122.17
N ILE A 651 -44.64 11.16 122.24
CA ILE A 651 -45.30 10.49 121.12
C ILE A 651 -45.62 11.48 119.99
N GLY A 652 -46.07 12.69 120.32
CA GLY A 652 -46.34 13.75 119.34
C GLY A 652 -45.08 14.12 118.53
N ASN A 653 -43.93 14.28 119.20
CA ASN A 653 -42.67 14.57 118.51
C ASN A 653 -42.21 13.43 117.58
N VAL A 654 -42.39 12.16 117.98
CA VAL A 654 -42.09 11.01 117.11
C VAL A 654 -42.95 11.01 115.85
N ILE A 655 -44.25 11.31 115.98
CA ILE A 655 -45.17 11.41 114.84
C ILE A 655 -44.71 12.51 113.87
N VAL A 656 -44.34 13.69 114.38
CA VAL A 656 -43.84 14.81 113.56
C VAL A 656 -42.56 14.41 112.80
N VAL A 657 -41.61 13.74 113.46
CA VAL A 657 -40.36 13.27 112.82
C VAL A 657 -40.67 12.23 111.72
N LEU A 658 -41.58 11.29 111.96
CA LEU A 658 -41.98 10.30 110.95
C LEU A 658 -42.66 10.95 109.74
N VAL A 659 -43.56 11.91 109.97
CA VAL A 659 -44.20 12.69 108.89
C VAL A 659 -43.17 13.51 108.11
N PHE A 660 -42.18 14.10 108.79
CA PHE A 660 -41.08 14.81 108.13
C PHE A 660 -40.22 13.88 107.28
N ILE A 661 -39.85 12.70 107.77
CA ILE A 661 -39.09 11.70 106.99
C ILE A 661 -39.89 11.27 105.75
N PHE A 662 -41.18 11.00 105.91
CA PHE A 662 -42.05 10.65 104.80
C PHE A 662 -42.12 11.76 103.74
N THR A 663 -42.36 13.00 104.16
CA THR A 663 -42.57 14.15 103.24
C THR A 663 -41.25 14.66 102.63
N ALA A 664 -40.23 14.91 103.44
CA ALA A 664 -38.98 15.52 102.99
C ALA A 664 -38.05 14.54 102.26
N ILE A 665 -38.10 13.24 102.60
CA ILE A 665 -37.18 12.24 102.04
C ILE A 665 -37.90 11.32 101.06
N THR A 666 -38.89 10.56 101.51
CA THR A 666 -39.50 9.53 100.66
C THR A 666 -40.33 10.14 99.53
N PHE A 667 -41.21 11.10 99.84
CA PHE A 667 -42.04 11.75 98.84
C PHE A 667 -41.21 12.58 97.86
N LYS A 668 -40.21 13.32 98.35
CA LYS A 668 -39.26 14.05 97.48
C LYS A 668 -38.49 13.11 96.55
N LYS A 669 -37.94 11.99 97.07
CA LYS A 669 -37.28 10.97 96.24
C LYS A 669 -38.22 10.38 95.19
N TRP A 670 -39.48 10.15 95.54
CA TRP A 670 -40.48 9.65 94.61
C TRP A 670 -40.79 10.66 93.49
N TYR A 671 -40.96 11.94 93.86
CA TYR A 671 -41.18 13.03 92.92
C TYR A 671 -39.98 13.19 91.96
N ASP A 672 -38.77 13.22 92.51
CA ASP A 672 -37.52 13.39 91.76
C ASP A 672 -37.27 12.26 90.74
N LYS A 673 -37.78 11.05 90.98
CA LYS A 673 -37.58 9.91 90.08
C LYS A 673 -38.69 9.72 89.03
N ASN A 674 -39.88 10.24 89.31
CA ASN A 674 -41.04 10.07 88.44
C ASN A 674 -41.39 11.32 87.62
N HIS A 675 -41.17 12.53 88.17
CA HIS A 675 -41.66 13.79 87.58
C HIS A 675 -40.55 14.81 87.28
N ASN A 676 -39.37 14.71 87.90
CA ASN A 676 -38.24 15.61 87.62
C ASN A 676 -37.46 15.15 86.37
N PHE A 677 -37.68 15.83 85.24
CA PHE A 677 -37.08 15.50 83.95
C PHE A 677 -35.54 15.52 83.97
N SER A 678 -34.93 16.50 84.64
CA SER A 678 -33.47 16.64 84.71
C SER A 678 -32.81 15.47 85.44
N ASN A 679 -33.42 14.98 86.52
CA ASN A 679 -32.91 13.79 87.22
C ASN A 679 -33.06 12.51 86.39
N ILE A 680 -34.16 12.37 85.64
CA ILE A 680 -34.37 11.23 84.76
C ILE A 680 -33.34 11.22 83.61
N GLU A 681 -33.04 12.37 83.01
CA GLU A 681 -32.00 12.46 81.97
C GLU A 681 -30.60 12.21 82.49
N ASN A 682 -30.23 12.78 83.64
CA ASN A 682 -28.92 12.53 84.26
C ASN A 682 -28.75 11.04 84.62
N TYR A 683 -29.80 10.39 85.10
CA TYR A 683 -29.76 8.94 85.33
C TYR A 683 -29.55 8.17 84.02
N LYS A 684 -30.29 8.50 82.94
CA LYS A 684 -30.14 7.86 81.63
C LYS A 684 -28.72 7.98 81.05
N LYS A 685 -28.04 9.12 81.26
CA LYS A 685 -26.68 9.35 80.76
C LYS A 685 -25.61 8.54 81.51
N ASN A 686 -25.87 8.17 82.76
CA ASN A 686 -24.93 7.44 83.62
C ASN A 686 -25.17 5.92 83.63
N ILE A 687 -26.07 5.39 82.79
CA ILE A 687 -26.27 3.95 82.65
C ILE A 687 -25.13 3.37 81.81
N GLU A 688 -24.33 2.48 82.39
CA GLU A 688 -23.34 1.71 81.65
C GLU A 688 -24.03 0.72 80.71
N LEU A 689 -23.77 0.86 79.39
CA LEU A 689 -24.29 -0.06 78.39
C LEU A 689 -23.48 -1.37 78.39
N PRO A 690 -24.13 -2.54 78.25
CA PRO A 690 -23.46 -3.82 78.01
C PRO A 690 -22.57 -3.79 76.76
N GLU A 691 -21.50 -4.58 76.71
CA GLU A 691 -20.54 -4.59 75.59
C GLU A 691 -21.19 -4.83 74.22
N HIS A 692 -22.16 -5.75 74.11
CA HIS A 692 -22.92 -6.01 72.88
C HIS A 692 -23.81 -4.83 72.41
N LEU A 693 -23.97 -3.79 73.25
CA LEU A 693 -24.68 -2.55 72.97
C LEU A 693 -23.75 -1.34 72.99
N LYS A 694 -22.43 -1.49 73.15
CA LYS A 694 -21.46 -0.41 72.94
C LYS A 694 -21.14 -0.34 71.44
N ASN A 695 -21.01 0.88 70.90
CA ASN A 695 -20.49 1.03 69.55
C ASN A 695 -19.02 0.65 69.64
N GLU A 696 -18.58 -0.34 68.86
CA GLU A 696 -17.22 -0.26 68.32
C GLU A 696 -17.24 0.94 67.36
N GLU A 697 -16.43 1.96 67.65
CA GLU A 697 -16.13 3.01 66.67
C GLU A 697 -15.29 2.45 65.53
#